data_AF-A0AAE0UKT0-F1
#
_entry.id   AF-A0AAE0UKT0-F1
#
_cell.length_a   1.000
_cell.length_b   1.000
_cell.length_c   1.000
_cell.angle_alpha   90.00
_cell.angle_beta   90.00
_cell.angle_gamma   90.00
#
_symmetry.space_group_name_H-M   'P 1'
#
loop_
_entity.id
_entity.type
_entity.pdbx_description
1 polymer ?
#
loop_
_entity_poly.entity_id
_entity_poly.type
_entity_poly.pdbx_seq_one_letter_code
_entity_poly.pdbx_strand_id
1 'polypeptide(L)'
;MHGLGFCKAARTLCRTFRLCQTPGTRPLQQCHRPLIYTCSFALIERQPLRHFSLTSQSFLAVSRAVWKDDRSTMAEQRFCVEYAKRGQAGCKKCKDKIMKGLVRIGKIVPNPFSESAGEMKEWYHVKCIFEKLERARATTKKIEDITDLEGWEELQDEEKELINKLVADLAAKANASPKKKVQAKLNTSGQISAPLADPTVNAPRKFSGFTATKAGSSSSSPGPSPAKVSQGSVLSAQFCQPDHKDCLFREFRKLCGMVSEKSSYNAKTEIIKDFLKKGSGGDKFKGDLYLMVKLLLPGVVKSVYNLNDKQIIKLFSRILNSNQDEMVRDLEKGDVSETVRMFFDASKSFPPSTKSLLTIQEVDASLTRLAKLTKEDDQQAELEAIAKKCTGNDLKCYIRLVKHDLKINSGAKHVLDALDPNAYDAFKASRNLGDVVDRVLRNQQEASNGGGPRKLLSVEATLMTPVQPMLAEACKSIEYAMKKCPNGMYSEIKYDGERVQVHKNGDHFSYFSRSLKPVLPHKVAHFKEFIPQAFAGGDSMILDAEVLLIDTRTSKPLPFGTLGVHKKAAFQDAQVCLFVFDCIYFNGVSLMDKPLCERRKFLHDNMVEVPNRILFSEMKHVTRAADLAEMITRVIKEGLEGLVLKDIKGAYEPGKRHWLKVKKDYLNEGAMADMADLVVLGAFYGTGSKGGIMSSFLMGCYDPDSKKWCTVTKCSGGYDDATLARLQKELDVIKIGKDPSKIPPWLKIVKNYYPDFLIRDPEKAPVWEITGAEFSKSEMHTADGISIRFPRCTRMRDDKDWKTATNLPQLKELFRISKERCDFEVTAGPSTSSKNDKDSSGGDSGGSSPSTSSGAASSTTAKNGHTPKPKLTKPATPAKRKLPAEEHAAAKKSFTQVTCSDSFQIKVETVHSNGQSKAKASPAKAADPQSQKTLLNIFTGVKLYLPESVQEFDKLRRYFVAYDGDLVPDYDAASATHTLAEAEESSQAQKVLEAGKISKRKDLSEFDEGQIVMARPLDQSISKTAALVGCSRSAVVSIYQKWSKEGAVVNRRQGHRRPRLIDAREERRLARVIRSNRRATVAQIAEEVNAGSDRKVSIHNIRQVVILLSLVGVFTSVKRSSSQD
;
A
#
# COMPACT_ATOMS: atom_id res chain seq x y z
N MET A 1 46.37 -16.64 -38.25
CA MET A 1 47.72 -16.20 -38.64
C MET A 1 47.91 -14.73 -38.25
N HIS A 2 49.16 -14.27 -38.16
CA HIS A 2 49.52 -12.84 -38.08
C HIS A 2 49.15 -12.14 -39.41
N GLY A 3 49.06 -10.81 -39.56
CA GLY A 3 49.32 -9.70 -38.63
C GLY A 3 50.17 -8.62 -39.30
N LEU A 4 49.90 -7.32 -39.06
CA LEU A 4 50.55 -6.13 -39.68
C LEU A 4 50.26 -5.99 -41.22
N GLY A 5 50.45 -4.87 -41.91
CA GLY A 5 50.73 -3.47 -41.51
C GLY A 5 50.98 -2.51 -42.72
N PHE A 6 50.55 -1.24 -42.61
CA PHE A 6 50.97 -0.02 -43.34
C PHE A 6 51.31 0.01 -44.86
N CYS A 7 50.56 0.81 -45.65
CA CYS A 7 50.96 1.70 -46.79
C CYS A 7 49.68 2.26 -47.51
N LYS A 8 49.64 3.38 -48.27
CA LYS A 8 50.62 4.44 -48.66
C LYS A 8 49.90 5.71 -49.20
N ALA A 9 50.47 6.90 -48.95
CA ALA A 9 50.38 8.16 -49.75
C ALA A 9 48.99 8.86 -49.96
N ALA A 10 48.85 10.14 -50.36
CA ALA A 10 49.82 11.18 -50.75
C ALA A 10 49.33 12.64 -50.49
N ARG A 11 50.27 13.60 -50.32
CA ARG A 11 50.38 14.99 -50.88
C ARG A 11 49.12 15.92 -51.01
N THR A 12 49.13 17.26 -50.74
CA THR A 12 50.23 18.24 -50.42
C THR A 12 49.74 19.60 -49.86
N LEU A 13 50.66 20.32 -49.18
CA LEU A 13 50.88 21.80 -49.12
C LEU A 13 49.99 22.79 -48.32
N CYS A 14 50.70 23.61 -47.49
CA CYS A 14 50.46 25.04 -47.13
C CYS A 14 49.20 25.44 -46.30
N ARG A 15 49.24 26.44 -45.39
CA ARG A 15 50.36 27.24 -44.78
C ARG A 15 49.88 27.90 -43.45
N THR A 16 50.81 28.17 -42.50
CA THR A 16 50.90 29.32 -41.53
C THR A 16 49.65 30.17 -41.12
N PHE A 17 49.42 30.63 -39.87
CA PHE A 17 50.12 30.52 -38.56
C PHE A 17 49.22 31.11 -37.39
N ARG A 18 49.75 31.08 -36.15
CA ARG A 18 49.54 31.93 -34.91
C ARG A 18 48.67 33.22 -34.98
N LEU A 19 48.09 33.82 -33.90
CA LEU A 19 47.91 33.53 -32.45
C LEU A 19 46.94 34.58 -31.77
N CYS A 20 46.58 34.34 -30.49
CA CYS A 20 46.31 35.33 -29.40
C CYS A 20 45.05 36.26 -29.31
N GLN A 21 44.42 36.21 -28.12
CA GLN A 21 44.06 37.34 -27.19
C GLN A 21 42.92 38.36 -27.50
N THR A 22 41.79 38.24 -26.74
CA THR A 22 41.20 39.18 -25.73
C THR A 22 41.40 40.72 -25.78
N PRO A 23 40.57 41.58 -25.09
CA PRO A 23 39.14 41.50 -24.67
C PRO A 23 38.35 42.86 -24.75
N GLY A 24 37.09 42.92 -24.25
CA GLY A 24 36.35 44.16 -23.88
C GLY A 24 35.55 44.88 -25.01
N THR A 25 34.69 45.90 -24.79
CA THR A 25 33.99 46.43 -23.59
C THR A 25 32.73 47.26 -23.98
N ARG A 26 31.87 47.67 -23.03
CA ARG A 26 30.72 48.65 -23.16
C ARG A 26 31.23 50.12 -23.18
N PRO A 27 30.45 51.25 -23.41
CA PRO A 27 29.02 51.49 -23.05
C PRO A 27 28.17 52.57 -23.87
N LEU A 28 26.91 52.82 -23.43
CA LEU A 28 26.07 54.08 -23.34
C LEU A 28 26.04 55.13 -24.52
N GLN A 29 25.02 55.98 -24.81
CA GLN A 29 23.79 56.48 -24.14
C GLN A 29 22.82 57.25 -25.11
N GLN A 30 21.65 57.73 -24.61
CA GLN A 30 20.82 58.89 -25.09
C GLN A 30 20.02 58.79 -26.44
N CYS A 31 18.88 59.48 -26.68
CA CYS A 31 17.78 59.98 -25.81
C CYS A 31 16.50 60.47 -26.59
N HIS A 32 15.44 60.85 -25.83
CA HIS A 32 14.29 61.76 -26.13
C HIS A 32 12.96 61.35 -26.84
N ARG A 33 11.88 62.03 -26.41
CA ARG A 33 10.46 62.15 -26.88
C ARG A 33 10.09 63.66 -27.02
N PRO A 34 9.01 64.03 -27.74
CA PRO A 34 7.68 64.42 -27.16
C PRO A 34 6.48 63.76 -27.91
N LEU A 35 5.16 63.76 -27.56
CA LEU A 35 4.17 64.72 -26.97
C LEU A 35 3.76 65.87 -27.93
N ILE A 36 2.50 66.34 -28.06
CA ILE A 36 1.35 66.60 -27.14
C ILE A 36 -0.03 66.49 -27.88
N TYR A 37 -1.17 66.15 -27.21
CA TYR A 37 -2.52 66.82 -27.24
C TYR A 37 -3.60 66.09 -26.38
N THR A 38 -4.76 66.74 -26.10
CA THR A 38 -5.66 66.42 -24.94
C THR A 38 -7.17 66.77 -25.11
N CYS A 39 -8.06 66.11 -24.32
CA CYS A 39 -9.46 66.49 -23.93
C CYS A 39 -10.60 66.40 -25.00
N SER A 40 -11.92 66.27 -24.72
CA SER A 40 -12.71 66.12 -23.43
C SER A 40 -14.18 65.59 -23.60
N PHE A 41 -14.70 64.90 -22.56
CA PHE A 41 -16.08 64.82 -21.96
C PHE A 41 -17.45 64.50 -22.68
N ALA A 42 -18.23 63.60 -22.02
CA ALA A 42 -19.73 63.45 -21.92
C ALA A 42 -20.55 63.13 -23.21
N LEU A 43 -21.82 62.64 -23.26
CA LEU A 43 -23.02 62.40 -22.39
C LEU A 43 -23.74 61.06 -22.80
N ILE A 44 -24.86 60.52 -22.24
CA ILE A 44 -25.38 60.31 -20.85
C ILE A 44 -26.61 59.32 -20.84
N GLU A 45 -26.99 58.76 -19.68
CA GLU A 45 -28.28 58.11 -19.24
C GLU A 45 -29.02 56.89 -19.91
N ARG A 46 -29.42 55.94 -19.02
CA ARG A 46 -30.70 55.19 -18.85
C ARG A 46 -31.12 53.90 -19.62
N GLN A 47 -31.58 52.94 -18.80
CA GLN A 47 -32.53 51.82 -19.02
C GLN A 47 -34.00 52.35 -19.18
N PRO A 48 -35.05 51.60 -19.65
CA PRO A 48 -35.45 50.29 -19.09
C PRO A 48 -36.41 49.30 -19.85
N LEU A 49 -36.69 48.15 -19.19
CA LEU A 49 -37.94 47.34 -19.11
C LEU A 49 -38.67 46.70 -20.35
N ARG A 50 -38.97 45.38 -20.22
CA ARG A 50 -40.27 44.61 -20.36
C ARG A 50 -41.36 45.10 -21.36
N HIS A 51 -42.20 44.26 -22.02
CA HIS A 51 -42.90 43.01 -21.62
C HIS A 51 -43.51 42.23 -22.86
N PHE A 52 -44.23 41.11 -22.61
CA PHE A 52 -45.24 40.34 -23.41
C PHE A 52 -45.63 40.80 -24.85
N SER A 53 -45.95 39.92 -25.82
CA SER A 53 -47.04 38.90 -25.75
C SER A 53 -47.01 37.82 -26.87
N LEU A 54 -48.01 36.93 -26.88
CA LEU A 54 -48.19 35.77 -27.77
C LEU A 54 -48.62 36.11 -29.21
N THR A 55 -48.26 35.23 -30.17
CA THR A 55 -49.16 34.74 -31.25
C THR A 55 -48.61 33.44 -31.85
N SER A 56 -49.30 32.81 -32.82
CA SER A 56 -49.09 31.42 -33.23
C SER A 56 -49.11 31.20 -34.76
N GLN A 57 -48.78 29.97 -35.17
CA GLN A 57 -48.96 29.33 -36.50
C GLN A 57 -47.87 29.50 -37.61
N SER A 58 -47.04 28.45 -37.70
CA SER A 58 -47.03 27.50 -38.84
C SER A 58 -46.14 27.68 -40.10
N PHE A 59 -45.31 26.64 -40.30
CA PHE A 59 -44.81 26.01 -41.55
C PHE A 59 -43.51 26.45 -42.29
N LEU A 60 -42.77 25.41 -42.68
CA LEU A 60 -41.77 25.24 -43.76
C LEU A 60 -40.36 25.89 -43.66
N ALA A 61 -39.45 25.08 -43.08
CA ALA A 61 -38.29 24.48 -43.76
C ALA A 61 -37.06 25.30 -44.27
N VAL A 62 -35.92 25.01 -43.60
CA VAL A 62 -34.54 24.86 -44.15
C VAL A 62 -33.69 26.11 -44.48
N SER A 63 -32.46 26.10 -43.94
CA SER A 63 -31.33 27.05 -44.13
C SER A 63 -31.50 28.45 -43.49
N ARG A 64 -30.45 29.17 -43.08
CA ARG A 64 -28.98 28.97 -43.18
C ARG A 64 -28.24 29.64 -41.99
N ALA A 65 -26.92 29.41 -41.93
CA ALA A 65 -25.89 30.19 -41.21
C ALA A 65 -25.72 30.01 -39.68
N VAL A 66 -24.59 29.40 -39.31
CA VAL A 66 -23.81 29.67 -38.09
C VAL A 66 -22.33 29.77 -38.53
N TRP A 67 -21.56 30.69 -37.95
CA TRP A 67 -20.10 30.78 -38.11
C TRP A 67 -19.42 30.46 -36.75
N LYS A 68 -18.24 29.81 -36.83
CA LYS A 68 -17.00 29.93 -36.00
C LYS A 68 -17.08 30.50 -34.57
N ASP A 69 -16.28 30.09 -33.58
CA ASP A 69 -15.36 28.96 -33.30
C ASP A 69 -15.15 29.02 -31.75
N ASP A 70 -14.46 28.16 -31.00
CA ASP A 70 -13.25 27.35 -31.22
C ASP A 70 -13.30 26.11 -30.29
N ARG A 71 -12.64 25.02 -30.67
CA ARG A 71 -12.52 23.77 -29.91
C ARG A 71 -11.13 23.14 -30.10
N SER A 72 -10.22 23.38 -29.17
CA SER A 72 -8.96 22.63 -29.08
C SER A 72 -9.23 21.15 -28.76
N THR A 73 -9.17 20.34 -29.82
CA THR A 73 -9.64 18.95 -29.87
C THR A 73 -8.45 17.97 -29.89
N MET A 74 -8.69 16.66 -29.76
CA MET A 74 -7.65 15.65 -30.03
C MET A 74 -7.03 15.86 -31.41
N ALA A 75 -5.70 15.83 -31.50
CA ALA A 75 -4.98 15.93 -32.76
C ALA A 75 -5.35 14.77 -33.70
N GLU A 76 -6.09 15.09 -34.77
CA GLU A 76 -6.39 14.14 -35.84
C GLU A 76 -5.09 13.72 -36.52
N GLN A 77 -4.98 12.43 -36.86
CA GLN A 77 -3.82 11.92 -37.59
C GLN A 77 -3.97 12.23 -39.08
N ARG A 78 -3.75 13.51 -39.43
CA ARG A 78 -3.82 14.00 -40.81
C ARG A 78 -2.60 13.55 -41.62
N PHE A 79 -2.83 13.28 -42.90
CA PHE A 79 -1.80 12.98 -43.87
C PHE A 79 -1.81 14.09 -44.93
N CYS A 80 -0.64 14.39 -45.48
CA CYS A 80 -0.48 15.34 -46.56
C CYS A 80 0.42 14.74 -47.64
N VAL A 81 0.24 15.16 -48.89
CA VAL A 81 1.04 14.73 -50.03
C VAL A 81 1.59 15.96 -50.76
N GLU A 82 2.85 15.89 -51.18
CA GLU A 82 3.46 16.91 -52.03
C GLU A 82 4.63 16.31 -52.83
N TYR A 83 5.04 16.97 -53.91
CA TYR A 83 6.36 16.76 -54.49
C TYR A 83 7.45 17.26 -53.54
N ALA A 84 8.55 16.53 -53.43
CA ALA A 84 9.66 16.87 -52.57
C ALA A 84 10.35 18.17 -53.03
N LYS A 85 9.98 19.30 -52.43
CA LYS A 85 10.51 20.65 -52.76
C LYS A 85 12.03 20.78 -52.52
N ARG A 86 12.62 19.96 -51.65
CA ARG A 86 14.08 19.84 -51.38
C ARG A 86 14.47 18.39 -51.08
N GLY A 87 15.56 17.91 -51.70
CA GLY A 87 16.08 16.53 -51.60
C GLY A 87 16.77 16.15 -50.28
N GLN A 88 16.41 16.80 -49.16
CA GLN A 88 17.07 16.65 -47.85
C GLN A 88 16.30 15.78 -46.86
N ALA A 89 15.02 15.49 -47.11
CA ALA A 89 14.18 14.72 -46.20
C ALA A 89 14.47 13.21 -46.32
N GLY A 90 14.83 12.55 -45.23
CA GLY A 90 14.92 11.09 -45.17
C GLY A 90 13.56 10.43 -44.95
N CYS A 91 13.26 9.36 -45.67
CA CYS A 91 12.06 8.56 -45.46
C CYS A 91 12.09 7.86 -44.09
N LYS A 92 11.11 8.13 -43.24
CA LYS A 92 11.00 7.58 -41.88
C LYS A 92 10.75 6.05 -41.79
N LYS A 93 10.78 5.32 -42.91
CA LYS A 93 10.77 3.85 -42.96
C LYS A 93 12.13 3.27 -43.37
N CYS A 94 12.57 3.50 -44.60
CA CYS A 94 13.83 2.92 -45.13
C CYS A 94 15.09 3.72 -44.75
N LYS A 95 14.92 4.98 -44.30
CA LYS A 95 15.96 5.98 -43.97
C LYS A 95 16.66 6.64 -45.18
N ASP A 96 16.42 6.16 -46.39
CA ASP A 96 16.94 6.77 -47.63
C ASP A 96 16.41 8.19 -47.86
N LYS A 97 17.15 9.02 -48.60
CA LYS A 97 16.76 10.40 -48.93
C LYS A 97 15.72 10.42 -50.05
N ILE A 98 14.65 11.18 -49.85
CA ILE A 98 13.65 11.48 -50.87
C ILE A 98 14.20 12.60 -51.75
N MET A 99 14.50 12.30 -53.03
CA MET A 99 15.07 13.24 -53.98
C MET A 99 14.09 14.36 -54.38
N LYS A 100 14.60 15.51 -54.83
CA LYS A 100 13.77 16.64 -55.28
C LYS A 100 12.88 16.21 -56.45
N GLY A 101 11.60 16.58 -56.41
CA GLY A 101 10.64 16.29 -57.49
C GLY A 101 9.95 14.93 -57.41
N LEU A 102 10.28 14.06 -56.43
CA LEU A 102 9.51 12.84 -56.18
C LEU A 102 8.33 13.09 -55.24
N VAL A 103 7.18 12.46 -55.50
CA VAL A 103 6.01 12.49 -54.60
C VAL A 103 6.34 11.85 -53.25
N ARG A 104 5.97 12.53 -52.16
CA ARG A 104 6.11 12.06 -50.79
C ARG A 104 4.84 12.29 -49.98
N ILE A 105 4.54 11.35 -49.10
CA ILE A 105 3.43 11.46 -48.15
C ILE A 105 4.02 11.76 -46.76
N GLY A 106 3.54 12.85 -46.17
CA GLY A 106 3.89 13.30 -44.83
C GLY A 106 2.78 12.93 -43.84
N LYS A 107 3.13 12.21 -42.77
CA LYS A 107 2.23 12.07 -41.61
C LYS A 107 2.43 13.26 -40.68
N ILE A 108 1.35 13.96 -40.32
CA ILE A 108 1.39 15.04 -39.34
C ILE A 108 1.40 14.43 -37.93
N VAL A 109 2.34 14.88 -37.09
CA VAL A 109 2.48 14.46 -35.68
C VAL A 109 2.84 15.68 -34.80
N PRO A 110 2.47 15.70 -33.51
CA PRO A 110 2.94 16.75 -32.60
C PRO A 110 4.47 16.78 -32.53
N ASN A 111 5.08 17.97 -32.52
CA ASN A 111 6.53 18.13 -32.46
C ASN A 111 7.08 17.66 -31.09
N PRO A 112 7.88 16.59 -31.01
CA PRO A 112 8.32 16.01 -29.74
C PRO A 112 9.52 16.74 -29.10
N PHE A 113 10.03 17.81 -29.71
CA PHE A 113 11.23 18.52 -29.26
C PHE A 113 10.96 19.88 -28.60
N SER A 114 9.71 20.35 -28.58
CA SER A 114 9.33 21.65 -28.01
C SER A 114 7.81 21.78 -27.88
N GLU A 115 7.30 21.91 -26.66
CA GLU A 115 5.85 22.00 -26.37
C GLU A 115 5.16 23.24 -26.95
N SER A 116 5.92 24.24 -27.41
CA SER A 116 5.43 25.50 -27.95
C SER A 116 5.57 25.66 -29.48
N ALA A 117 6.12 24.68 -30.21
CA ALA A 117 6.38 24.81 -31.65
C ALA A 117 5.71 23.73 -32.52
N GLY A 118 4.38 23.67 -32.41
CA GLY A 118 3.48 23.18 -33.47
C GLY A 118 3.57 21.71 -33.88
N GLU A 119 3.16 21.46 -35.12
CA GLU A 119 3.10 20.13 -35.73
C GLU A 119 4.31 19.88 -36.64
N MET A 120 4.77 18.62 -36.69
CA MET A 120 5.90 18.17 -37.49
C MET A 120 5.44 17.16 -38.55
N LYS A 121 5.94 17.30 -39.79
CA LYS A 121 5.65 16.36 -40.89
C LYS A 121 6.71 15.25 -40.97
N GLU A 122 6.31 14.01 -40.68
CA GLU A 122 7.12 12.82 -40.92
C GLU A 122 7.01 12.35 -42.38
N TRP A 123 8.07 12.52 -43.17
CA TRP A 123 8.05 12.18 -44.60
C TRP A 123 8.33 10.70 -44.90
N TYR A 124 7.60 10.18 -45.90
CA TYR A 124 7.73 8.82 -46.42
C TYR A 124 7.68 8.81 -47.96
N HIS A 125 8.40 7.88 -48.59
CA HIS A 125 8.08 7.46 -49.96
C HIS A 125 6.66 6.85 -50.00
N VAL A 126 5.94 7.03 -51.10
CA VAL A 126 4.55 6.56 -51.26
C VAL A 126 4.40 5.07 -50.87
N LYS A 127 5.11 4.15 -51.54
CA LYS A 127 5.09 2.71 -51.21
C LYS A 127 5.46 2.42 -49.74
N CYS A 128 6.41 3.16 -49.19
CA CYS A 128 6.85 3.00 -47.80
C CYS A 128 5.78 3.35 -46.76
N ILE A 129 4.90 4.34 -47.00
CA ILE A 129 3.82 4.63 -46.05
C ILE A 129 2.70 3.58 -46.14
N PHE A 130 2.31 3.16 -47.34
CA PHE A 130 1.29 2.12 -47.53
C PHE A 130 1.71 0.78 -46.91
N GLU A 131 2.95 0.33 -47.11
CA GLU A 131 3.49 -0.85 -46.41
C GLU A 131 3.64 -0.66 -44.88
N LYS A 132 3.70 0.59 -44.38
CA LYS A 132 3.70 0.88 -42.92
C LYS A 132 2.26 0.84 -42.36
N LEU A 133 1.27 1.26 -43.14
CA LEU A 133 -0.16 1.22 -42.80
C LEU A 133 -0.77 -0.19 -42.97
N GLU A 134 -0.27 -0.98 -43.92
CA GLU A 134 -0.56 -2.42 -44.06
C GLU A 134 -0.22 -3.16 -42.75
N ARG A 135 0.97 -2.89 -42.21
CA ARG A 135 1.47 -3.47 -40.94
C ARG A 135 1.04 -2.69 -39.68
N ALA A 136 0.25 -1.62 -39.82
CA ALA A 136 -0.23 -0.85 -38.68
C ALA A 136 -1.36 -1.59 -37.96
N ARG A 137 -1.44 -1.42 -36.63
CA ARG A 137 -2.57 -1.92 -35.83
C ARG A 137 -3.86 -1.24 -36.29
N ALA A 138 -4.97 -1.98 -36.28
CA ALA A 138 -6.29 -1.49 -36.73
C ALA A 138 -6.83 -0.25 -35.98
N THR A 139 -6.21 0.15 -34.86
CA THR A 139 -6.49 1.39 -34.12
C THR A 139 -5.67 2.60 -34.62
N THR A 140 -4.95 2.47 -35.73
CA THR A 140 -4.19 3.55 -36.37
C THR A 140 -4.99 4.00 -37.59
N LYS A 141 -5.30 5.30 -37.72
CA LYS A 141 -5.94 5.81 -38.94
C LYS A 141 -5.05 5.45 -40.13
N LYS A 142 -5.62 4.74 -41.10
CA LYS A 142 -5.02 4.48 -42.42
C LYS A 142 -5.48 5.58 -43.37
N ILE A 143 -4.85 5.65 -44.54
CA ILE A 143 -5.38 6.42 -45.66
C ILE A 143 -6.40 5.50 -46.31
N GLU A 144 -7.68 5.75 -46.07
CA GLU A 144 -8.79 4.88 -46.53
C GLU A 144 -9.57 5.51 -47.69
N ASP A 145 -9.53 6.85 -47.79
CA ASP A 145 -10.07 7.63 -48.90
C ASP A 145 -9.10 8.75 -49.33
N ILE A 146 -9.30 9.29 -50.53
CA ILE A 146 -8.59 10.45 -51.08
C ILE A 146 -8.70 11.66 -50.15
N THR A 147 -9.85 11.87 -49.50
CA THR A 147 -10.07 13.00 -48.58
C THR A 147 -9.18 12.99 -47.33
N ASP A 148 -8.45 11.91 -47.06
CA ASP A 148 -7.43 11.85 -46.00
C ASP A 148 -6.10 12.55 -46.35
N LEU A 149 -5.90 12.98 -47.61
CA LEU A 149 -4.64 13.52 -48.13
C LEU A 149 -4.72 15.02 -48.46
N GLU A 150 -4.29 15.86 -47.53
CA GLU A 150 -4.06 17.30 -47.79
C GLU A 150 -3.05 17.49 -48.93
N GLY A 151 -3.38 18.29 -49.95
CA GLY A 151 -2.51 18.55 -51.11
C GLY A 151 -2.69 17.60 -52.31
N TRP A 152 -3.69 16.74 -52.29
CA TRP A 152 -4.00 15.82 -53.41
C TRP A 152 -4.16 16.49 -54.78
N GLU A 153 -4.76 17.68 -54.81
CA GLU A 153 -5.08 18.42 -56.03
C GLU A 153 -3.84 18.82 -56.85
N GLU A 154 -2.69 19.04 -56.19
CA GLU A 154 -1.42 19.47 -56.82
C GLU A 154 -0.69 18.36 -57.60
N LEU A 155 -1.13 17.10 -57.52
CA LEU A 155 -0.47 15.95 -58.17
C LEU A 155 -0.84 15.81 -59.66
N GLN A 156 0.04 15.24 -60.48
CA GLN A 156 -0.31 14.73 -61.80
C GLN A 156 -1.16 13.45 -61.67
N ASP A 157 -1.98 13.18 -62.69
CA ASP A 157 -2.99 12.11 -62.63
C ASP A 157 -2.38 10.70 -62.61
N GLU A 158 -1.18 10.54 -63.17
CA GLU A 158 -0.37 9.31 -63.13
C GLU A 158 0.00 8.88 -61.69
N GLU A 159 0.30 9.85 -60.81
CA GLU A 159 0.66 9.57 -59.42
C GLU A 159 -0.57 9.52 -58.51
N LYS A 160 -1.65 10.22 -58.87
CA LYS A 160 -2.98 10.02 -58.29
C LYS A 160 -3.47 8.59 -58.55
N GLU A 161 -3.34 8.07 -59.77
CA GLU A 161 -3.62 6.66 -60.08
C GLU A 161 -2.75 5.70 -59.26
N LEU A 162 -1.44 5.96 -59.17
CA LEU A 162 -0.54 5.12 -58.37
C LEU A 162 -0.92 5.09 -56.89
N ILE A 163 -1.32 6.22 -56.30
CA ILE A 163 -1.77 6.29 -54.90
C ILE A 163 -3.15 5.63 -54.76
N ASN A 164 -4.11 5.92 -55.64
CA ASN A 164 -5.43 5.28 -55.64
C ASN A 164 -5.33 3.76 -55.73
N LYS A 165 -4.42 3.24 -56.55
CA LYS A 165 -4.13 1.80 -56.64
C LYS A 165 -3.57 1.25 -55.33
N LEU A 166 -2.70 2.00 -54.63
CA LEU A 166 -2.15 1.59 -53.33
C LEU A 166 -3.16 1.71 -52.17
N VAL A 167 -4.11 2.64 -52.23
CA VAL A 167 -5.28 2.72 -51.32
C VAL A 167 -6.20 1.53 -51.58
N ALA A 168 -6.54 1.25 -52.85
CA ALA A 168 -7.36 0.11 -53.24
C ALA A 168 -6.70 -1.24 -52.86
N ASP A 169 -5.39 -1.41 -53.08
CA ASP A 169 -4.64 -2.58 -52.62
C ASP A 169 -4.66 -2.71 -51.08
N LEU A 170 -4.54 -1.60 -50.35
CA LEU A 170 -4.59 -1.60 -48.88
C LEU A 170 -5.98 -2.00 -48.36
N ALA A 171 -7.05 -1.47 -48.97
CA ALA A 171 -8.44 -1.80 -48.64
C ALA A 171 -8.78 -3.25 -49.02
N ALA A 172 -8.40 -3.69 -50.22
CA ALA A 172 -8.57 -5.07 -50.67
C ALA A 172 -7.86 -6.06 -49.74
N LYS A 173 -6.62 -5.77 -49.32
CA LYS A 173 -5.88 -6.60 -48.35
C LYS A 173 -6.48 -6.58 -46.94
N ALA A 174 -7.08 -5.48 -46.50
CA ALA A 174 -7.80 -5.43 -45.23
C ALA A 174 -9.04 -6.34 -45.27
N ASN A 175 -9.79 -6.28 -46.37
CA ASN A 175 -11.01 -7.06 -46.60
C ASN A 175 -10.71 -8.55 -46.91
N ALA A 176 -9.54 -8.88 -47.46
CA ALA A 176 -9.11 -10.24 -47.77
C ALA A 176 -8.60 -11.05 -46.55
N SER A 177 -9.02 -10.72 -45.33
CA SER A 177 -8.65 -11.47 -44.12
C SER A 177 -9.55 -12.73 -43.95
N PRO A 178 -9.04 -13.98 -44.01
CA PRO A 178 -9.87 -15.08 -44.50
C PRO A 178 -10.72 -15.82 -43.46
N LYS A 179 -11.97 -16.15 -43.84
CA LYS A 179 -12.67 -17.35 -43.34
C LYS A 179 -11.99 -18.60 -43.94
N LYS A 180 -11.84 -19.67 -43.15
CA LYS A 180 -10.87 -20.75 -43.40
C LYS A 180 -11.46 -22.00 -44.10
N LYS A 181 -11.04 -22.30 -45.34
CA LYS A 181 -11.11 -23.64 -45.97
C LYS A 181 -9.95 -23.87 -46.97
N VAL A 182 -9.27 -25.03 -46.84
CA VAL A 182 -9.16 -26.13 -47.85
C VAL A 182 -9.28 -25.70 -49.34
N GLN A 183 -8.38 -26.03 -50.29
CA GLN A 183 -7.15 -26.84 -50.32
C GLN A 183 -6.29 -26.54 -51.57
N ALA A 184 -5.17 -27.27 -51.72
CA ALA A 184 -4.41 -27.54 -52.96
C ALA A 184 -3.60 -26.41 -53.64
N LYS A 185 -2.46 -26.82 -54.21
CA LYS A 185 -1.72 -26.15 -55.28
C LYS A 185 -1.31 -27.25 -56.27
N LEU A 186 -1.56 -27.07 -57.56
CA LEU A 186 -1.19 -28.01 -58.62
C LEU A 186 -0.52 -27.22 -59.74
N ASN A 187 0.58 -27.74 -60.27
CA ASN A 187 1.33 -27.13 -61.37
C ASN A 187 1.34 -28.09 -62.57
N THR A 188 0.77 -27.62 -63.69
CA THR A 188 1.10 -27.93 -65.09
C THR A 188 1.76 -29.28 -65.44
N SER A 189 0.95 -30.31 -65.65
CA SER A 189 0.93 -31.13 -66.89
C SER A 189 -0.24 -32.14 -66.82
N GLY A 190 -0.77 -32.59 -67.96
CA GLY A 190 -2.05 -33.31 -68.02
C GLY A 190 -1.99 -34.84 -67.98
N GLN A 191 -3.18 -35.43 -67.78
CA GLN A 191 -3.62 -36.78 -68.12
C GLN A 191 -3.28 -38.01 -67.23
N ILE A 192 -4.37 -38.60 -66.71
CA ILE A 192 -4.79 -40.03 -66.81
C ILE A 192 -4.10 -41.10 -65.90
N SER A 193 -4.93 -41.62 -64.97
CA SER A 193 -4.93 -42.94 -64.29
C SER A 193 -3.77 -43.37 -63.36
N ALA A 194 -3.95 -44.53 -62.72
CA ALA A 194 -3.26 -45.10 -61.55
C ALA A 194 -3.10 -46.65 -61.75
N PRO A 195 -2.59 -47.50 -60.82
CA PRO A 195 -2.21 -47.29 -59.40
C PRO A 195 -0.91 -48.04 -58.90
N LEU A 196 -0.77 -48.14 -57.57
CA LEU A 196 0.00 -49.12 -56.75
C LEU A 196 1.46 -48.85 -56.28
N ALA A 197 1.76 -49.52 -55.15
CA ALA A 197 3.05 -49.82 -54.49
C ALA A 197 3.68 -48.79 -53.49
N ASP A 198 4.46 -49.36 -52.57
CA ASP A 198 5.08 -48.88 -51.31
C ASP A 198 6.53 -49.47 -51.28
N PRO A 199 7.46 -49.21 -50.31
CA PRO A 199 7.63 -48.14 -49.31
C PRO A 199 8.98 -47.37 -49.46
N THR A 200 9.26 -46.36 -48.59
CA THR A 200 10.44 -46.31 -47.67
C THR A 200 10.80 -44.93 -47.04
N VAL A 201 11.21 -44.96 -45.77
CA VAL A 201 12.23 -44.11 -45.08
C VAL A 201 12.02 -42.57 -44.91
N ASN A 202 11.49 -42.24 -43.71
CA ASN A 202 12.00 -41.26 -42.71
C ASN A 202 12.01 -39.72 -42.91
N ALA A 203 12.19 -39.07 -41.74
CA ALA A 203 12.38 -37.64 -41.42
C ALA A 203 11.11 -36.75 -41.30
N PRO A 204 11.04 -35.81 -40.32
CA PRO A 204 9.79 -35.61 -39.59
C PRO A 204 9.09 -34.25 -39.80
N ARG A 205 7.78 -34.22 -39.53
CA ARG A 205 6.95 -33.00 -39.47
C ARG A 205 6.39 -32.73 -38.08
N LYS A 206 6.10 -31.46 -37.81
CA LYS A 206 5.21 -31.00 -36.74
C LYS A 206 3.81 -31.63 -36.90
N PHE A 207 3.10 -31.93 -35.81
CA PHE A 207 1.63 -31.96 -35.87
C PHE A 207 0.91 -31.55 -34.58
N SER A 208 -0.41 -31.32 -34.72
CA SER A 208 -1.37 -30.97 -33.66
C SER A 208 -1.94 -32.21 -32.98
N GLY A 209 -2.38 -32.09 -31.72
CA GLY A 209 -3.23 -33.10 -31.09
C GLY A 209 -4.69 -33.02 -31.56
N PHE A 210 -5.51 -33.99 -31.13
CA PHE A 210 -6.98 -33.97 -31.23
C PHE A 210 -7.64 -34.79 -30.10
N THR A 211 -8.96 -34.66 -29.95
CA THR A 211 -9.83 -35.38 -28.99
C THR A 211 -10.42 -36.68 -29.58
N ALA A 212 -10.77 -37.66 -28.73
CA ALA A 212 -11.54 -38.84 -29.11
C ALA A 212 -12.54 -39.27 -27.99
N THR A 213 -13.57 -40.03 -28.37
CA THR A 213 -14.67 -40.54 -27.54
C THR A 213 -14.51 -42.04 -27.16
N LYS A 214 -15.38 -42.55 -26.28
CA LYS A 214 -15.35 -43.92 -25.71
C LYS A 214 -15.51 -45.04 -26.75
N ALA A 215 -14.79 -46.16 -26.56
CA ALA A 215 -15.33 -47.54 -26.49
C ALA A 215 -14.23 -48.53 -26.03
N GLY A 216 -14.63 -49.71 -25.51
CA GLY A 216 -13.74 -50.89 -25.33
C GLY A 216 -13.11 -51.06 -23.93
N SER A 217 -13.08 -52.29 -23.43
CA SER A 217 -12.57 -52.67 -22.09
C SER A 217 -11.34 -53.57 -22.19
N SER A 218 -10.30 -53.31 -21.38
CA SER A 218 -9.58 -54.35 -20.61
C SER A 218 -8.51 -53.80 -19.64
N SER A 219 -8.49 -54.37 -18.43
CA SER A 219 -7.38 -54.52 -17.46
C SER A 219 -6.29 -53.45 -17.23
N SER A 220 -6.26 -52.98 -15.97
CA SER A 220 -5.07 -52.76 -15.09
C SER A 220 -4.36 -51.39 -15.02
N SER A 221 -4.35 -50.85 -13.78
CA SER A 221 -3.31 -50.05 -13.09
C SER A 221 -2.89 -48.66 -13.63
N PRO A 222 -3.20 -47.55 -12.91
CA PRO A 222 -2.87 -46.18 -13.34
C PRO A 222 -1.60 -45.59 -12.69
N GLY A 223 -0.92 -44.70 -13.42
CA GLY A 223 0.02 -43.69 -12.91
C GLY A 223 -0.40 -42.28 -13.38
N PRO A 224 -0.15 -41.21 -12.61
CA PRO A 224 -0.69 -39.87 -12.91
C PRO A 224 0.09 -39.11 -13.99
N SER A 225 -0.60 -38.23 -14.70
CA SER A 225 -0.02 -37.28 -15.67
C SER A 225 -0.69 -35.90 -15.54
N PRO A 226 -0.01 -34.79 -15.89
CA PRO A 226 -0.34 -33.46 -15.37
C PRO A 226 -1.59 -32.81 -15.99
N ALA A 227 -2.44 -32.24 -15.13
CA ALA A 227 -3.67 -31.56 -15.53
C ALA A 227 -3.45 -30.10 -15.94
N LYS A 228 -4.27 -29.60 -16.88
CA LYS A 228 -4.42 -28.15 -17.13
C LYS A 228 -5.17 -27.52 -15.97
N VAL A 229 -4.68 -26.38 -15.47
CA VAL A 229 -5.29 -25.66 -14.34
C VAL A 229 -6.59 -24.96 -14.76
N SER A 230 -7.70 -25.70 -14.69
CA SER A 230 -9.02 -25.11 -14.46
C SER A 230 -9.09 -24.59 -13.02
N GLN A 231 -9.66 -23.40 -12.81
CA GLN A 231 -9.94 -22.89 -11.46
C GLN A 231 -11.36 -23.23 -10.97
N GLY A 232 -12.20 -23.85 -11.80
CA GLY A 232 -13.51 -24.34 -11.37
C GLY A 232 -13.42 -25.66 -10.61
N SER A 233 -14.17 -25.76 -9.50
CA SER A 233 -14.38 -27.04 -8.80
C SER A 233 -15.20 -27.99 -9.67
N VAL A 234 -14.70 -29.19 -9.90
CA VAL A 234 -15.41 -30.19 -10.73
C VAL A 234 -16.50 -30.89 -9.93
N LEU A 235 -16.30 -31.10 -8.63
CA LEU A 235 -17.25 -31.78 -7.77
C LEU A 235 -18.44 -30.88 -7.42
N SER A 236 -18.23 -29.57 -7.21
CA SER A 236 -19.33 -28.63 -6.94
C SER A 236 -20.35 -28.59 -8.09
N ALA A 237 -19.86 -28.60 -9.33
CA ALA A 237 -20.71 -28.65 -10.52
C ALA A 237 -21.47 -30.00 -10.67
N GLN A 238 -20.96 -31.10 -10.10
CA GLN A 238 -21.60 -32.42 -10.11
C GLN A 238 -22.66 -32.58 -9.00
N PHE A 239 -22.46 -31.94 -7.84
CA PHE A 239 -23.43 -31.95 -6.73
C PHE A 239 -24.51 -30.85 -6.83
N CYS A 240 -24.33 -29.86 -7.71
CA CYS A 240 -25.29 -28.79 -7.98
C CYS A 240 -26.54 -29.32 -8.71
N GLN A 241 -27.72 -28.93 -8.23
CA GLN A 241 -28.99 -29.00 -8.96
C GLN A 241 -29.26 -27.62 -9.60
N PRO A 242 -29.09 -27.44 -10.93
CA PRO A 242 -29.10 -26.12 -11.56
C PRO A 242 -30.40 -25.35 -11.34
N ASP A 243 -31.54 -26.03 -11.40
CA ASP A 243 -32.88 -25.45 -11.25
C ASP A 243 -33.32 -25.26 -9.78
N HIS A 244 -32.47 -25.60 -8.81
CA HIS A 244 -32.80 -25.44 -7.39
C HIS A 244 -32.75 -23.98 -6.94
N LYS A 245 -33.60 -23.61 -5.98
CA LYS A 245 -33.75 -22.23 -5.49
C LYS A 245 -32.43 -21.62 -4.98
N ASP A 246 -31.52 -22.45 -4.46
CA ASP A 246 -30.18 -22.01 -4.00
C ASP A 246 -29.30 -21.43 -5.11
N CYS A 247 -29.56 -21.78 -6.38
CA CYS A 247 -28.87 -21.24 -7.55
C CYS A 247 -29.41 -19.86 -7.99
N LEU A 248 -30.51 -19.37 -7.40
CA LEU A 248 -31.06 -18.05 -7.75
C LEU A 248 -30.23 -16.93 -7.13
N PHE A 249 -29.90 -15.92 -7.95
CA PHE A 249 -29.20 -14.72 -7.51
C PHE A 249 -29.99 -13.91 -6.47
N ARG A 250 -31.32 -14.12 -6.40
CA ARG A 250 -32.18 -13.66 -5.30
C ARG A 250 -31.72 -14.15 -3.93
N GLU A 251 -31.36 -15.42 -3.81
CA GLU A 251 -30.97 -16.03 -2.54
C GLU A 251 -29.54 -15.64 -2.15
N PHE A 252 -28.62 -15.60 -3.13
CA PHE A 252 -27.30 -14.98 -2.96
C PHE A 252 -27.39 -13.54 -2.42
N ARG A 253 -28.32 -12.72 -2.94
CA ARG A 253 -28.57 -11.36 -2.45
C ARG A 253 -29.13 -11.34 -1.03
N LYS A 254 -30.09 -12.23 -0.68
CA LYS A 254 -30.58 -12.34 0.70
C LYS A 254 -29.44 -12.64 1.67
N LEU A 255 -28.57 -13.59 1.32
CA LEU A 255 -27.38 -13.92 2.10
C LEU A 255 -26.47 -12.70 2.28
N CYS A 256 -26.18 -11.96 1.20
CA CYS A 256 -25.43 -10.71 1.29
C CYS A 256 -26.09 -9.67 2.21
N GLY A 257 -27.43 -9.54 2.17
CA GLY A 257 -28.20 -8.67 3.07
C GLY A 257 -27.99 -9.05 4.53
N MET A 258 -28.34 -10.28 4.91
CA MET A 258 -28.22 -10.80 6.28
C MET A 258 -26.78 -10.68 6.83
N VAL A 259 -25.77 -10.92 5.99
CA VAL A 259 -24.34 -10.78 6.36
C VAL A 259 -23.92 -9.31 6.48
N SER A 260 -24.53 -8.38 5.74
CA SER A 260 -24.26 -6.94 5.85
C SER A 260 -24.88 -6.30 7.11
N GLU A 261 -26.06 -6.75 7.52
CA GLU A 261 -26.82 -6.22 8.66
C GLU A 261 -26.19 -6.53 10.03
N LYS A 262 -25.48 -7.66 10.16
CA LYS A 262 -24.77 -7.99 11.41
C LYS A 262 -23.45 -7.22 11.51
N SER A 263 -23.08 -6.84 12.73
CA SER A 263 -21.77 -6.25 13.05
C SER A 263 -20.71 -7.34 13.28
N SER A 264 -20.99 -8.31 14.16
CA SER A 264 -20.06 -9.36 14.59
C SER A 264 -19.65 -10.32 13.47
N TYR A 265 -18.33 -10.51 13.30
CA TYR A 265 -17.77 -11.45 12.32
C TYR A 265 -18.14 -12.92 12.60
N ASN A 266 -18.30 -13.30 13.87
CA ASN A 266 -18.70 -14.67 14.23
C ASN A 266 -20.14 -14.93 13.75
N ALA A 267 -21.06 -13.98 13.99
CA ALA A 267 -22.44 -14.07 13.50
C ALA A 267 -22.51 -14.14 11.96
N LYS A 268 -21.64 -13.40 11.24
CA LYS A 268 -21.53 -13.50 9.77
C LYS A 268 -21.07 -14.87 9.30
N THR A 269 -20.07 -15.44 9.99
CA THR A 269 -19.53 -16.77 9.70
C THR A 269 -20.61 -17.82 9.89
N GLU A 270 -21.36 -17.78 11.01
CA GLU A 270 -22.47 -18.70 11.27
C GLU A 270 -23.62 -18.55 10.27
N ILE A 271 -24.01 -17.32 9.87
CA ILE A 271 -25.06 -17.10 8.83
C ILE A 271 -24.66 -17.75 7.49
N ILE A 272 -23.40 -17.60 7.07
CA ILE A 272 -22.90 -18.22 5.83
C ILE A 272 -22.86 -19.75 5.99
N LYS A 273 -22.35 -20.25 7.11
CA LYS A 273 -22.23 -21.68 7.45
C LYS A 273 -23.59 -22.38 7.53
N ASP A 274 -24.61 -21.72 8.06
CA ASP A 274 -25.97 -22.23 8.08
C ASP A 274 -26.55 -22.29 6.66
N PHE A 275 -26.40 -21.24 5.86
CA PHE A 275 -26.86 -21.24 4.47
C PHE A 275 -26.15 -22.30 3.61
N LEU A 276 -24.83 -22.44 3.73
CA LEU A 276 -24.05 -23.46 3.00
C LEU A 276 -24.31 -24.90 3.47
N LYS A 277 -24.96 -25.09 4.62
CA LYS A 277 -25.42 -26.41 5.11
C LYS A 277 -26.87 -26.69 4.71
N LYS A 278 -27.79 -25.80 5.10
CA LYS A 278 -29.25 -25.98 5.04
C LYS A 278 -29.89 -25.52 3.72
N GLY A 279 -29.22 -24.63 2.99
CA GLY A 279 -29.77 -23.94 1.81
C GLY A 279 -30.96 -23.03 2.14
N SER A 280 -31.61 -22.50 1.11
CA SER A 280 -32.87 -21.76 1.26
C SER A 280 -34.08 -22.66 1.58
N GLY A 281 -33.89 -23.98 1.60
CA GLY A 281 -34.92 -24.97 1.93
C GLY A 281 -34.92 -25.48 3.38
N GLY A 282 -33.89 -25.17 4.18
CA GLY A 282 -33.78 -25.62 5.58
C GLY A 282 -33.19 -27.04 5.78
N ASP A 283 -33.30 -27.90 4.78
CA ASP A 283 -32.78 -29.28 4.74
C ASP A 283 -31.27 -29.31 4.39
N LYS A 284 -30.92 -29.27 3.10
CA LYS A 284 -29.56 -29.36 2.59
C LYS A 284 -29.37 -28.40 1.42
N PHE A 285 -28.25 -27.70 1.41
CA PHE A 285 -27.81 -26.87 0.27
C PHE A 285 -27.58 -27.75 -0.97
N LYS A 286 -28.24 -27.40 -2.08
CA LYS A 286 -28.25 -28.13 -3.35
C LYS A 286 -27.76 -27.28 -4.54
N GLY A 287 -27.28 -26.07 -4.28
CA GLY A 287 -26.69 -25.19 -5.31
C GLY A 287 -25.21 -25.45 -5.57
N ASP A 288 -24.60 -24.64 -6.45
CA ASP A 288 -23.16 -24.68 -6.70
C ASP A 288 -22.38 -23.98 -5.57
N LEU A 289 -21.75 -24.77 -4.71
CA LEU A 289 -20.97 -24.33 -3.55
C LEU A 289 -19.76 -23.46 -3.95
N TYR A 290 -19.04 -23.85 -4.99
CA TYR A 290 -17.91 -23.12 -5.53
C TYR A 290 -18.34 -21.76 -6.08
N LEU A 291 -19.41 -21.69 -6.89
CA LEU A 291 -19.91 -20.40 -7.38
C LEU A 291 -20.45 -19.52 -6.25
N MET A 292 -21.15 -20.09 -5.26
CA MET A 292 -21.62 -19.35 -4.08
C MET A 292 -20.44 -18.70 -3.32
N VAL A 293 -19.39 -19.47 -3.01
CA VAL A 293 -18.21 -18.96 -2.29
C VAL A 293 -17.36 -18.02 -3.17
N LYS A 294 -17.25 -18.28 -4.48
CA LYS A 294 -16.56 -17.40 -5.45
C LYS A 294 -17.23 -16.03 -5.53
N LEU A 295 -18.56 -16.00 -5.66
CA LEU A 295 -19.34 -14.75 -5.74
C LEU A 295 -19.39 -14.01 -4.40
N LEU A 296 -19.32 -14.69 -3.25
CA LEU A 296 -19.13 -14.04 -1.94
C LEU A 296 -17.74 -13.39 -1.78
N LEU A 297 -16.76 -13.77 -2.62
CA LEU A 297 -15.36 -13.36 -2.51
C LEU A 297 -14.80 -12.64 -3.77
N PRO A 298 -15.51 -11.65 -4.35
CA PRO A 298 -15.11 -11.00 -5.61
C PRO A 298 -13.87 -10.09 -5.42
N GLY A 299 -13.58 -9.72 -4.18
CA GLY A 299 -12.35 -9.03 -3.76
C GLY A 299 -11.12 -9.94 -3.61
N VAL A 300 -11.31 -11.26 -3.72
CA VAL A 300 -10.28 -12.30 -3.45
C VAL A 300 -9.96 -13.09 -4.72
N VAL A 301 -10.99 -13.46 -5.48
CA VAL A 301 -10.92 -14.04 -6.83
C VAL A 301 -11.20 -12.92 -7.84
N LYS A 302 -10.19 -12.09 -8.12
CA LYS A 302 -10.36 -10.89 -8.94
C LYS A 302 -10.19 -11.16 -10.44
N SER A 303 -11.29 -11.18 -11.18
CA SER A 303 -11.31 -10.83 -12.60
C SER A 303 -10.90 -9.36 -12.82
N VAL A 304 -10.68 -8.91 -14.06
CA VAL A 304 -10.45 -7.50 -14.38
C VAL A 304 -11.43 -7.08 -15.48
N TYR A 305 -12.43 -6.26 -15.11
CA TYR A 305 -13.51 -5.85 -16.02
C TYR A 305 -13.22 -4.57 -16.81
N ASN A 306 -12.11 -3.88 -16.53
CA ASN A 306 -11.71 -2.60 -17.16
C ASN A 306 -12.75 -1.46 -17.02
N LEU A 307 -13.57 -1.50 -15.96
CA LEU A 307 -14.62 -0.53 -15.64
C LEU A 307 -14.37 0.18 -14.31
N ASN A 308 -14.25 1.51 -14.35
CA ASN A 308 -14.22 2.39 -13.18
C ASN A 308 -15.57 3.10 -12.97
N ASP A 309 -15.82 3.73 -11.81
CA ASP A 309 -17.09 4.40 -11.48
C ASP A 309 -17.61 5.30 -12.60
N LYS A 310 -16.76 6.18 -13.13
CA LYS A 310 -17.13 7.10 -14.22
C LYS A 310 -17.49 6.39 -15.53
N GLN A 311 -16.90 5.23 -15.84
CA GLN A 311 -17.27 4.43 -17.01
C GLN A 311 -18.61 3.73 -16.77
N ILE A 312 -18.82 3.14 -15.58
CA ILE A 312 -20.09 2.52 -15.21
C ILE A 312 -21.23 3.55 -15.32
N ILE A 313 -21.06 4.75 -14.78
CA ILE A 313 -22.02 5.85 -14.95
C ILE A 313 -22.23 6.23 -16.43
N LYS A 314 -21.16 6.42 -17.22
CA LYS A 314 -21.24 6.75 -18.65
C LYS A 314 -21.95 5.69 -19.50
N LEU A 315 -21.78 4.40 -19.18
CA LEU A 315 -22.46 3.31 -19.89
C LEU A 315 -23.93 3.21 -19.46
N PHE A 316 -24.23 3.30 -18.16
CA PHE A 316 -25.61 3.26 -17.69
C PHE A 316 -26.41 4.54 -18.00
N SER A 317 -25.80 5.72 -18.13
CA SER A 317 -26.50 6.93 -18.59
C SER A 317 -27.02 6.78 -20.02
N ARG A 318 -26.27 6.08 -20.88
CA ARG A 318 -26.72 5.70 -22.24
C ARG A 318 -27.84 4.65 -22.19
N ILE A 319 -27.65 3.56 -21.45
CA ILE A 319 -28.64 2.45 -21.36
C ILE A 319 -29.98 2.91 -20.76
N LEU A 320 -29.93 3.75 -19.72
CA LEU A 320 -31.11 4.23 -18.99
C LEU A 320 -31.68 5.54 -19.57
N ASN A 321 -31.11 6.05 -20.68
CA ASN A 321 -31.40 7.35 -21.29
C ASN A 321 -31.52 8.49 -20.26
N SER A 322 -30.51 8.60 -19.38
CA SER A 322 -30.51 9.46 -18.18
C SER A 322 -29.36 10.47 -18.20
N ASN A 323 -29.53 11.62 -17.53
CA ASN A 323 -28.53 12.67 -17.51
C ASN A 323 -27.25 12.22 -16.76
N GLN A 324 -26.13 12.12 -17.48
CA GLN A 324 -24.85 11.70 -16.91
C GLN A 324 -24.39 12.60 -15.75
N ASP A 325 -24.67 13.90 -15.80
CA ASP A 325 -24.21 14.86 -14.77
C ASP A 325 -25.10 14.84 -13.51
N GLU A 326 -26.29 14.24 -13.57
CA GLU A 326 -27.09 13.93 -12.37
C GLU A 326 -26.56 12.66 -11.70
N MET A 327 -26.26 11.63 -12.49
CA MET A 327 -25.64 10.40 -11.99
C MET A 327 -24.23 10.66 -11.41
N VAL A 328 -23.45 11.58 -12.00
CA VAL A 328 -22.13 11.98 -11.45
C VAL A 328 -22.27 12.81 -10.17
N ARG A 329 -23.32 13.63 -10.03
CA ARG A 329 -23.63 14.34 -8.77
C ARG A 329 -24.06 13.37 -7.66
N ASP A 330 -24.87 12.36 -7.98
CA ASP A 330 -25.27 11.36 -6.99
C ASP A 330 -24.09 10.46 -6.55
N LEU A 331 -23.17 10.16 -7.46
CA LEU A 331 -21.94 9.41 -7.19
C LEU A 331 -21.04 10.05 -6.11
N GLU A 332 -21.21 11.34 -5.78
CA GLU A 332 -20.57 11.99 -4.62
C GLU A 332 -20.85 11.24 -3.30
N LYS A 333 -22.00 10.55 -3.20
CA LYS A 333 -22.36 9.66 -2.07
C LYS A 333 -21.47 8.42 -1.95
N GLY A 334 -20.61 8.13 -2.95
CA GLY A 334 -19.60 7.07 -2.89
C GLY A 334 -20.10 5.63 -3.10
N ASP A 335 -21.27 5.44 -3.71
CA ASP A 335 -21.76 4.12 -4.12
C ASP A 335 -22.42 4.10 -5.50
N VAL A 336 -21.62 3.84 -6.54
CA VAL A 336 -22.10 3.64 -7.92
C VAL A 336 -23.19 2.56 -8.05
N SER A 337 -23.23 1.56 -7.16
CA SER A 337 -24.26 0.51 -7.20
C SER A 337 -25.60 0.98 -6.64
N GLU A 338 -25.60 2.00 -5.78
CA GLU A 338 -26.82 2.66 -5.32
C GLU A 338 -27.29 3.69 -6.35
N THR A 339 -26.37 4.50 -6.89
CA THR A 339 -26.66 5.46 -7.96
C THR A 339 -27.32 4.77 -9.15
N VAL A 340 -26.69 3.74 -9.73
CA VAL A 340 -27.29 3.05 -10.90
C VAL A 340 -28.61 2.38 -10.54
N ARG A 341 -28.81 1.89 -9.31
CA ARG A 341 -30.11 1.37 -8.88
C ARG A 341 -31.18 2.46 -8.93
N MET A 342 -30.95 3.62 -8.30
CA MET A 342 -31.97 4.67 -8.23
C MET A 342 -32.37 5.21 -9.60
N PHE A 343 -31.42 5.37 -10.52
CA PHE A 343 -31.71 5.80 -11.89
C PHE A 343 -32.35 4.68 -12.74
N PHE A 344 -32.07 3.40 -12.47
CA PHE A 344 -32.72 2.27 -13.12
C PHE A 344 -34.17 2.08 -12.65
N ASP A 345 -34.41 2.14 -11.34
CA ASP A 345 -35.76 2.08 -10.74
C ASP A 345 -36.63 3.28 -11.17
N ALA A 346 -36.02 4.39 -11.62
CA ALA A 346 -36.70 5.57 -12.16
C ALA A 346 -36.82 5.61 -13.70
N SER A 347 -36.14 4.72 -14.44
CA SER A 347 -36.10 4.79 -15.92
C SER A 347 -37.38 4.25 -16.54
N LYS A 348 -38.12 5.12 -17.23
CA LYS A 348 -39.33 4.75 -17.99
C LYS A 348 -39.01 4.05 -19.32
N SER A 349 -37.86 4.35 -19.92
CA SER A 349 -37.41 3.75 -21.18
C SER A 349 -36.76 2.38 -21.01
N PHE A 350 -36.26 2.09 -19.81
CA PHE A 350 -35.59 0.83 -19.49
C PHE A 350 -36.04 0.34 -18.09
N PRO A 351 -37.30 -0.13 -17.95
CA PRO A 351 -37.86 -0.49 -16.66
C PRO A 351 -37.24 -1.79 -16.09
N PRO A 352 -37.11 -1.92 -14.76
CA PRO A 352 -36.63 -3.16 -14.13
C PRO A 352 -37.55 -4.37 -14.36
N SER A 353 -36.96 -5.57 -14.33
CA SER A 353 -37.74 -6.82 -14.32
C SER A 353 -38.64 -6.89 -13.08
N THR A 354 -39.87 -7.39 -13.24
CA THR A 354 -40.81 -7.62 -12.14
C THR A 354 -40.44 -8.81 -11.25
N LYS A 355 -39.61 -9.73 -11.75
CA LYS A 355 -39.17 -10.94 -11.01
C LYS A 355 -37.68 -11.19 -11.17
N SER A 356 -37.02 -11.46 -10.05
CA SER A 356 -35.62 -11.90 -9.96
C SER A 356 -35.56 -13.39 -10.27
N LEU A 357 -35.33 -13.74 -11.53
CA LEU A 357 -35.24 -15.12 -12.07
C LEU A 357 -33.80 -15.54 -12.42
N LEU A 358 -32.85 -14.61 -12.26
CA LEU A 358 -31.48 -14.71 -12.73
C LEU A 358 -30.66 -15.67 -11.85
N THR A 359 -29.88 -16.57 -12.45
CA THR A 359 -29.08 -17.59 -11.76
C THR A 359 -27.64 -17.15 -11.45
N ILE A 360 -27.00 -17.73 -10.42
CA ILE A 360 -25.59 -17.47 -10.11
C ILE A 360 -24.65 -17.92 -11.24
N GLN A 361 -25.05 -18.94 -12.01
CA GLN A 361 -24.37 -19.43 -13.19
C GLN A 361 -24.41 -18.39 -14.34
N GLU A 362 -25.57 -17.77 -14.59
CA GLU A 362 -25.68 -16.67 -15.56
C GLU A 362 -24.85 -15.45 -15.16
N VAL A 363 -24.84 -15.09 -13.86
CA VAL A 363 -24.00 -14.00 -13.34
C VAL A 363 -22.53 -14.29 -13.59
N ASP A 364 -22.03 -15.47 -13.20
CA ASP A 364 -20.62 -15.81 -13.38
C ASP A 364 -20.23 -15.91 -14.86
N ALA A 365 -21.13 -16.40 -15.71
CA ALA A 365 -20.94 -16.41 -17.16
C ALA A 365 -20.89 -14.99 -17.75
N SER A 366 -21.76 -14.07 -17.32
CA SER A 366 -21.77 -12.67 -17.75
C SER A 366 -20.53 -11.92 -17.28
N LEU A 367 -20.13 -12.06 -16.01
CA LEU A 367 -18.86 -11.54 -15.48
C LEU A 367 -17.65 -12.12 -16.25
N THR A 368 -17.68 -13.41 -16.60
CA THR A 368 -16.61 -14.08 -17.37
C THR A 368 -16.58 -13.66 -18.84
N ARG A 369 -17.69 -13.18 -19.42
CA ARG A 369 -17.70 -12.50 -20.71
C ARG A 369 -17.16 -11.07 -20.56
N LEU A 370 -17.72 -10.27 -19.66
CA LEU A 370 -17.35 -8.88 -19.40
C LEU A 370 -15.85 -8.70 -19.11
N ALA A 371 -15.22 -9.63 -18.38
CA ALA A 371 -13.78 -9.63 -18.10
C ALA A 371 -12.88 -9.82 -19.34
N LYS A 372 -13.45 -10.20 -20.50
CA LYS A 372 -12.76 -10.31 -21.79
C LYS A 372 -12.99 -9.10 -22.69
N LEU A 373 -13.94 -8.23 -22.35
CA LEU A 373 -14.34 -7.08 -23.16
C LEU A 373 -13.51 -5.84 -22.81
N THR A 374 -13.08 -5.09 -23.82
CA THR A 374 -12.23 -3.90 -23.67
C THR A 374 -12.72 -2.67 -24.44
N LYS A 375 -13.75 -2.79 -25.28
CA LYS A 375 -14.40 -1.64 -25.93
C LYS A 375 -15.61 -1.21 -25.12
N GLU A 376 -15.92 0.08 -25.13
CA GLU A 376 -17.09 0.62 -24.44
C GLU A 376 -18.41 0.03 -24.97
N ASP A 377 -18.54 -0.14 -26.28
CA ASP A 377 -19.82 -0.56 -26.89
C ASP A 377 -20.10 -2.06 -26.66
N ASP A 378 -19.06 -2.91 -26.75
CA ASP A 378 -19.15 -4.34 -26.38
C ASP A 378 -19.54 -4.47 -24.89
N GLN A 379 -18.92 -3.66 -24.01
CA GLN A 379 -19.24 -3.62 -22.59
C GLN A 379 -20.66 -3.10 -22.32
N GLN A 380 -21.12 -2.11 -23.08
CA GLN A 380 -22.49 -1.59 -23.00
C GLN A 380 -23.51 -2.68 -23.33
N ALA A 381 -23.28 -3.43 -24.42
CA ALA A 381 -24.19 -4.49 -24.85
C ALA A 381 -24.30 -5.63 -23.81
N GLU A 382 -23.20 -6.08 -23.21
CA GLU A 382 -23.24 -7.08 -22.13
C GLU A 382 -23.91 -6.54 -20.86
N LEU A 383 -23.66 -5.28 -20.48
CA LEU A 383 -24.32 -4.62 -19.34
C LEU A 383 -25.81 -4.40 -19.56
N GLU A 384 -26.23 -4.07 -20.78
CA GLU A 384 -27.64 -3.95 -21.16
C GLU A 384 -28.34 -5.32 -21.16
N ALA A 385 -27.70 -6.35 -21.73
CA ALA A 385 -28.24 -7.70 -21.81
C ALA A 385 -28.46 -8.33 -20.43
N ILE A 386 -27.56 -8.10 -19.46
CA ILE A 386 -27.77 -8.54 -18.07
C ILE A 386 -28.80 -7.65 -17.34
N ALA A 387 -28.80 -6.33 -17.56
CA ALA A 387 -29.72 -5.42 -16.89
C ALA A 387 -31.20 -5.66 -17.29
N LYS A 388 -31.47 -6.06 -18.54
CA LYS A 388 -32.82 -6.49 -19.00
C LYS A 388 -33.41 -7.65 -18.18
N LYS A 389 -32.59 -8.46 -17.52
CA LYS A 389 -33.02 -9.58 -16.64
C LYS A 389 -33.11 -9.21 -15.15
N CYS A 390 -32.67 -8.02 -14.76
CA CYS A 390 -32.48 -7.63 -13.37
C CYS A 390 -33.69 -6.87 -12.79
N THR A 391 -34.04 -7.15 -11.53
CA THR A 391 -34.65 -6.13 -10.67
C THR A 391 -33.59 -5.07 -10.29
N GLY A 392 -33.98 -3.88 -9.83
CA GLY A 392 -32.99 -2.89 -9.35
C GLY A 392 -32.04 -3.42 -8.27
N ASN A 393 -32.56 -4.32 -7.41
CA ASN A 393 -31.78 -5.00 -6.39
C ASN A 393 -30.83 -6.08 -6.93
N ASP A 394 -31.15 -6.72 -8.07
CA ASP A 394 -30.20 -7.57 -8.79
C ASP A 394 -29.07 -6.70 -9.40
N LEU A 395 -29.42 -5.61 -10.10
CA LEU A 395 -28.42 -4.77 -10.78
C LEU A 395 -27.44 -4.12 -9.79
N LYS A 396 -27.93 -3.64 -8.64
CA LYS A 396 -27.10 -3.19 -7.51
C LYS A 396 -26.09 -4.25 -7.06
N CYS A 397 -26.54 -5.49 -6.89
CA CYS A 397 -25.69 -6.60 -6.46
C CYS A 397 -24.67 -6.99 -7.55
N TYR A 398 -25.08 -6.99 -8.82
CA TYR A 398 -24.20 -7.23 -9.97
C TYR A 398 -23.10 -6.17 -10.10
N ILE A 399 -23.42 -4.89 -9.97
CA ILE A 399 -22.44 -3.79 -10.03
C ILE A 399 -21.44 -3.87 -8.86
N ARG A 400 -21.86 -4.35 -7.69
CA ARG A 400 -20.96 -4.63 -6.56
C ARG A 400 -19.98 -5.78 -6.83
N LEU A 401 -20.40 -6.83 -7.53
CA LEU A 401 -19.51 -7.89 -8.03
C LEU A 401 -18.50 -7.33 -9.06
N VAL A 402 -18.96 -6.49 -10.00
CA VAL A 402 -18.09 -5.78 -10.95
C VAL A 402 -17.09 -4.85 -10.24
N LYS A 403 -17.48 -4.21 -9.13
CA LYS A 403 -16.58 -3.37 -8.31
C LYS A 403 -15.71 -4.12 -7.32
N HIS A 404 -15.82 -5.45 -7.24
CA HIS A 404 -15.09 -6.31 -6.28
C HIS A 404 -15.40 -6.04 -4.79
N ASP A 405 -16.52 -5.38 -4.49
CA ASP A 405 -16.92 -5.02 -3.14
C ASP A 405 -18.45 -5.13 -2.96
N LEU A 406 -18.89 -6.14 -2.21
CA LEU A 406 -20.29 -6.36 -1.85
C LEU A 406 -20.78 -5.45 -0.71
N LYS A 407 -19.87 -4.75 -0.02
CA LYS A 407 -20.10 -3.97 1.21
C LYS A 407 -20.69 -4.78 2.38
N ILE A 408 -20.47 -6.10 2.39
CA ILE A 408 -20.94 -7.02 3.44
C ILE A 408 -20.02 -7.04 4.68
N ASN A 409 -18.88 -6.34 4.66
CA ASN A 409 -17.85 -6.36 5.71
C ASN A 409 -17.49 -7.80 6.14
N SER A 410 -17.31 -8.66 5.14
CA SER A 410 -16.88 -10.05 5.24
C SER A 410 -15.87 -10.33 4.13
N GLY A 411 -14.98 -11.30 4.33
CA GLY A 411 -13.86 -11.56 3.41
C GLY A 411 -13.32 -12.97 3.56
N ALA A 412 -12.19 -13.26 2.90
CA ALA A 412 -11.65 -14.62 2.73
C ALA A 412 -11.67 -15.48 4.00
N LYS A 413 -11.33 -14.91 5.17
CA LYS A 413 -11.43 -15.61 6.45
C LYS A 413 -12.87 -16.07 6.73
N HIS A 414 -13.77 -15.15 7.05
CA HIS A 414 -15.12 -15.47 7.54
C HIS A 414 -15.98 -16.28 6.55
N VAL A 415 -15.69 -16.22 5.25
CA VAL A 415 -16.40 -17.05 4.25
C VAL A 415 -15.80 -18.46 4.13
N LEU A 416 -14.49 -18.64 4.36
CA LEU A 416 -13.85 -19.95 4.32
C LEU A 416 -13.94 -20.69 5.67
N ASP A 417 -13.83 -19.98 6.80
CA ASP A 417 -14.10 -20.50 8.14
C ASP A 417 -15.53 -21.10 8.24
N ALA A 418 -16.47 -20.58 7.44
CA ALA A 418 -17.84 -21.09 7.31
C ALA A 418 -17.97 -22.37 6.46
N LEU A 419 -16.98 -22.65 5.59
CA LEU A 419 -16.91 -23.84 4.73
C LEU A 419 -16.24 -25.02 5.47
N ASP A 420 -15.07 -24.77 6.05
CA ASP A 420 -14.35 -25.70 6.95
C ASP A 420 -13.34 -24.91 7.81
N PRO A 421 -13.11 -25.23 9.09
CA PRO A 421 -12.21 -24.48 9.97
C PRO A 421 -10.79 -24.30 9.41
N ASN A 422 -10.29 -25.27 8.63
CA ASN A 422 -8.95 -25.20 8.03
C ASN A 422 -8.93 -24.59 6.61
N ALA A 423 -10.09 -24.29 6.01
CA ALA A 423 -10.17 -23.81 4.62
C ALA A 423 -9.47 -22.45 4.42
N TYR A 424 -9.47 -21.56 5.41
CA TYR A 424 -8.73 -20.30 5.31
C TYR A 424 -7.21 -20.48 5.34
N ASP A 425 -6.69 -21.39 6.16
CA ASP A 425 -5.25 -21.68 6.20
C ASP A 425 -4.79 -22.45 4.95
N ALA A 426 -5.55 -23.46 4.51
CA ALA A 426 -5.31 -24.15 3.24
C ALA A 426 -5.34 -23.20 2.03
N PHE A 427 -6.28 -22.26 1.98
CA PHE A 427 -6.35 -21.25 0.90
C PHE A 427 -5.22 -20.21 0.95
N LYS A 428 -4.53 -20.05 2.09
CA LYS A 428 -3.31 -19.26 2.19
C LYS A 428 -2.06 -20.07 1.78
N ALA A 429 -2.01 -21.36 2.09
CA ALA A 429 -0.95 -22.26 1.63
C ALA A 429 -1.02 -22.49 0.10
N SER A 430 -2.21 -22.73 -0.45
CA SER A 430 -2.47 -22.87 -1.88
C SER A 430 -3.62 -21.94 -2.31
N ARG A 431 -3.32 -20.88 -3.06
CA ARG A 431 -4.29 -19.87 -3.53
C ARG A 431 -5.19 -20.38 -4.68
N ASN A 432 -5.83 -21.53 -4.50
CA ASN A 432 -6.80 -22.10 -5.45
C ASN A 432 -8.12 -22.41 -4.72
N LEU A 433 -9.16 -21.62 -5.00
CA LEU A 433 -10.47 -21.82 -4.38
C LEU A 433 -11.17 -23.10 -4.87
N GLY A 434 -10.96 -23.49 -6.13
CA GLY A 434 -11.54 -24.70 -6.71
C GLY A 434 -11.02 -25.96 -6.00
N ASP A 435 -9.70 -26.07 -5.81
CA ASP A 435 -9.08 -27.19 -5.08
C ASP A 435 -9.53 -27.26 -3.61
N VAL A 436 -9.56 -26.12 -2.91
CA VAL A 436 -10.03 -26.08 -1.51
C VAL A 436 -11.48 -26.56 -1.40
N VAL A 437 -12.37 -26.15 -2.31
CA VAL A 437 -13.76 -26.65 -2.35
C VAL A 437 -13.83 -28.14 -2.73
N ASP A 438 -13.11 -28.58 -3.77
CA ASP A 438 -13.07 -29.99 -4.17
C ASP A 438 -12.50 -30.91 -3.06
N ARG A 439 -11.57 -30.43 -2.24
CA ARG A 439 -11.02 -31.18 -1.09
C ARG A 439 -11.99 -31.21 0.09
N VAL A 440 -12.64 -30.09 0.42
CA VAL A 440 -13.70 -30.07 1.45
C VAL A 440 -14.88 -30.97 1.06
N LEU A 441 -15.29 -30.98 -0.22
CA LEU A 441 -16.35 -31.87 -0.71
C LEU A 441 -15.96 -33.36 -0.60
N ARG A 442 -14.71 -33.73 -0.94
CA ARG A 442 -14.20 -35.10 -0.74
C ARG A 442 -14.21 -35.53 0.72
N ASN A 443 -13.67 -34.71 1.64
CA ASN A 443 -13.67 -35.02 3.07
C ASN A 443 -15.10 -35.17 3.64
N GLN A 444 -16.08 -34.44 3.09
CA GLN A 444 -17.50 -34.61 3.46
C GLN A 444 -18.10 -35.91 2.92
N GLN A 445 -17.77 -36.28 1.68
CA GLN A 445 -18.26 -37.52 1.05
C GLN A 445 -17.66 -38.78 1.70
N GLU A 446 -16.38 -38.75 2.06
CA GLU A 446 -15.73 -39.84 2.82
C GLU A 446 -16.39 -40.03 4.19
N ALA A 447 -16.70 -38.94 4.90
CA ALA A 447 -17.39 -38.99 6.19
C ALA A 447 -18.84 -39.50 6.08
N SER A 448 -19.60 -39.14 5.03
CA SER A 448 -20.94 -39.68 4.81
C SER A 448 -20.95 -41.15 4.41
N ASN A 449 -19.85 -41.66 3.83
CA ASN A 449 -19.74 -43.03 3.35
C ASN A 449 -19.13 -43.98 4.41
N GLY A 450 -19.20 -43.62 5.70
CA GLY A 450 -18.74 -44.44 6.82
C GLY A 450 -17.23 -44.34 7.13
N GLY A 451 -16.51 -43.41 6.51
CA GLY A 451 -15.05 -43.24 6.63
C GLY A 451 -14.53 -42.65 7.96
N GLY A 452 -15.17 -42.95 9.08
CA GLY A 452 -14.76 -42.47 10.41
C GLY A 452 -15.03 -40.97 10.65
N PRO A 453 -14.41 -40.37 11.69
CA PRO A 453 -14.60 -38.95 12.01
C PRO A 453 -14.07 -38.04 10.89
N ARG A 454 -14.82 -36.97 10.58
CA ARG A 454 -14.53 -36.02 9.49
C ARG A 454 -13.08 -35.52 9.55
N LYS A 455 -12.26 -35.96 8.59
CA LYS A 455 -10.87 -35.51 8.43
C LYS A 455 -10.80 -34.00 8.27
N LEU A 456 -9.96 -33.36 9.09
CA LEU A 456 -9.58 -31.96 8.92
C LEU A 456 -8.87 -31.76 7.57
N LEU A 457 -9.08 -30.61 6.95
CA LEU A 457 -8.42 -30.26 5.69
C LEU A 457 -6.91 -30.02 5.96
N SER A 458 -6.04 -30.69 5.21
CA SER A 458 -4.58 -30.49 5.33
C SER A 458 -4.13 -29.15 4.75
N VAL A 459 -3.09 -28.56 5.33
CA VAL A 459 -2.57 -27.23 4.94
C VAL A 459 -1.21 -27.43 4.26
N GLU A 460 -1.25 -27.59 2.94
CA GLU A 460 -0.08 -27.92 2.11
C GLU A 460 0.08 -26.90 0.97
N ALA A 461 1.31 -26.62 0.57
CA ALA A 461 1.60 -25.70 -0.54
C ALA A 461 1.72 -26.48 -1.86
N THR A 462 0.77 -26.25 -2.78
CA THR A 462 0.75 -26.89 -4.10
C THR A 462 1.69 -26.19 -5.08
N LEU A 463 2.60 -26.94 -5.71
CA LEU A 463 3.51 -26.40 -6.72
C LEU A 463 2.77 -25.72 -7.88
N MET A 464 3.39 -24.71 -8.49
CA MET A 464 2.80 -23.79 -9.49
C MET A 464 1.55 -22.99 -9.03
N THR A 465 1.02 -23.21 -7.82
CA THR A 465 -0.08 -22.41 -7.23
C THR A 465 0.49 -21.44 -6.20
N PRO A 466 0.21 -20.12 -6.30
CA PRO A 466 0.84 -19.14 -5.41
C PRO A 466 0.52 -19.37 -3.92
N VAL A 467 1.53 -19.15 -3.07
CA VAL A 467 1.44 -19.20 -1.60
C VAL A 467 1.27 -17.77 -1.08
N GLN A 468 0.33 -17.52 -0.18
CA GLN A 468 0.11 -16.18 0.38
C GLN A 468 1.37 -15.69 1.14
N PRO A 469 2.07 -14.63 0.69
CA PRO A 469 3.37 -14.26 1.25
C PRO A 469 3.31 -13.93 2.74
N MET A 470 4.27 -14.42 3.52
CA MET A 470 4.43 -14.07 4.94
C MET A 470 4.76 -12.58 5.08
N LEU A 471 4.11 -11.89 6.02
CA LEU A 471 4.09 -10.43 6.12
C LEU A 471 4.84 -9.92 7.35
N ALA A 472 5.22 -8.64 7.29
CA ALA A 472 5.85 -7.94 8.41
C ALA A 472 4.88 -6.96 9.12
N GLU A 473 4.90 -6.98 10.45
CA GLU A 473 4.35 -5.98 11.37
C GLU A 473 5.26 -4.73 11.41
N ALA A 474 4.73 -3.55 11.74
CA ALA A 474 5.56 -2.34 11.88
C ALA A 474 6.16 -2.27 13.30
N CYS A 475 7.48 -2.29 13.41
CA CYS A 475 8.17 -2.25 14.69
C CYS A 475 8.50 -0.81 15.08
N LYS A 476 8.05 -0.38 16.28
CA LYS A 476 8.21 1.00 16.79
C LYS A 476 9.49 1.25 17.60
N SER A 477 10.04 0.23 18.25
CA SER A 477 11.23 0.35 19.09
C SER A 477 12.05 -0.95 19.10
N ILE A 478 13.27 -0.88 19.63
CA ILE A 478 14.21 -2.02 19.74
C ILE A 478 13.70 -3.01 20.79
N GLU A 479 13.17 -2.52 21.91
CA GLU A 479 12.62 -3.31 23.00
C GLU A 479 11.42 -4.15 22.53
N TYR A 480 10.60 -3.60 21.63
CA TYR A 480 9.50 -4.35 21.00
C TYR A 480 10.02 -5.49 20.11
N ALA A 481 11.10 -5.27 19.35
CA ALA A 481 11.73 -6.32 18.54
C ALA A 481 12.29 -7.45 19.42
N MET A 482 13.06 -7.11 20.45
CA MET A 482 13.63 -8.08 21.40
C MET A 482 12.53 -8.88 22.12
N LYS A 483 11.43 -8.23 22.52
CA LYS A 483 10.28 -8.91 23.14
C LYS A 483 9.52 -9.85 22.19
N LYS A 484 9.51 -9.56 20.89
CA LYS A 484 8.83 -10.37 19.86
C LYS A 484 9.69 -11.54 19.34
N CYS A 485 11.01 -11.43 19.38
CA CYS A 485 11.95 -12.48 18.94
C CYS A 485 12.84 -12.95 20.11
N PRO A 486 12.28 -13.63 21.13
CA PRO A 486 13.01 -14.00 22.34
C PRO A 486 14.12 -15.05 22.10
N ASN A 487 14.12 -15.71 20.93
CA ASN A 487 15.15 -16.67 20.54
C ASN A 487 16.39 -16.01 19.92
N GLY A 488 16.41 -14.69 19.80
CA GLY A 488 17.25 -13.97 18.84
C GLY A 488 16.56 -13.84 17.48
N MET A 489 17.14 -13.02 16.60
CA MET A 489 16.56 -12.71 15.29
C MET A 489 17.63 -12.74 14.18
N TYR A 490 17.17 -13.04 12.96
CA TYR A 490 17.90 -12.66 11.76
C TYR A 490 17.43 -11.26 11.34
N SER A 491 18.39 -10.36 11.16
CA SER A 491 18.17 -8.99 10.71
C SER A 491 18.66 -8.86 9.27
N GLU A 492 17.74 -8.60 8.35
CA GLU A 492 17.99 -8.49 6.91
C GLU A 492 17.76 -7.06 6.42
N ILE A 493 18.54 -6.63 5.42
CA ILE A 493 18.30 -5.35 4.75
C ILE A 493 16.90 -5.36 4.13
N LYS A 494 16.10 -4.31 4.39
CA LYS A 494 14.85 -4.13 3.66
C LYS A 494 15.14 -3.47 2.31
N TYR A 495 15.17 -4.28 1.28
CA TYR A 495 15.21 -3.83 -0.11
C TYR A 495 13.89 -3.10 -0.52
N ASP A 496 14.00 -1.95 -1.21
CA ASP A 496 12.87 -1.19 -1.80
C ASP A 496 12.64 -1.63 -3.26
N GLY A 497 12.27 -2.91 -3.42
CA GLY A 497 12.10 -3.58 -4.71
C GLY A 497 10.65 -3.96 -5.02
N GLU A 498 10.49 -5.05 -5.78
CA GLU A 498 9.20 -5.73 -5.94
C GLU A 498 9.31 -7.20 -5.48
N ARG A 499 8.58 -7.60 -4.44
CA ARG A 499 8.56 -9.00 -3.99
C ARG A 499 8.03 -9.94 -5.06
N VAL A 500 8.83 -10.95 -5.39
CA VAL A 500 8.56 -12.00 -6.36
C VAL A 500 8.72 -13.36 -5.69
N GLN A 501 7.62 -14.09 -5.61
CA GLN A 501 7.61 -15.51 -5.29
C GLN A 501 7.85 -16.30 -6.58
N VAL A 502 8.89 -17.13 -6.59
CA VAL A 502 9.33 -17.90 -7.77
C VAL A 502 8.91 -19.35 -7.61
N HIS A 503 8.14 -19.87 -8.56
CA HIS A 503 7.84 -21.30 -8.68
C HIS A 503 8.58 -21.87 -9.88
N LYS A 504 9.23 -23.02 -9.71
CA LYS A 504 9.85 -23.82 -10.78
C LYS A 504 9.32 -25.25 -10.71
N ASN A 505 9.04 -25.85 -11.87
CA ASN A 505 8.71 -27.26 -12.02
C ASN A 505 9.34 -27.80 -13.31
N GLY A 506 10.49 -28.47 -13.20
CA GLY A 506 11.37 -28.70 -14.36
C GLY A 506 11.74 -27.36 -15.00
N ASP A 507 11.50 -27.22 -16.31
CA ASP A 507 11.73 -25.98 -17.06
C ASP A 507 10.57 -24.95 -16.94
N HIS A 508 9.47 -25.29 -16.26
CA HIS A 508 8.32 -24.41 -16.15
C HIS A 508 8.49 -23.43 -14.99
N PHE A 509 8.68 -22.15 -15.31
CA PHE A 509 8.78 -21.07 -14.33
C PHE A 509 7.46 -20.29 -14.22
N SER A 510 7.14 -19.83 -13.00
CA SER A 510 6.05 -18.89 -12.74
C SER A 510 6.44 -17.92 -11.63
N TYR A 511 6.15 -16.64 -11.84
CA TYR A 511 6.60 -15.54 -11.01
C TYR A 511 5.39 -14.77 -10.48
N PHE A 512 5.12 -14.85 -9.19
CA PHE A 512 3.98 -14.19 -8.56
C PHE A 512 4.44 -12.98 -7.74
N SER A 513 3.84 -11.82 -7.99
CA SER A 513 4.04 -10.62 -7.18
C SER A 513 3.51 -10.80 -5.77
N ARG A 514 3.86 -9.88 -4.86
CA ARG A 514 3.19 -9.71 -3.54
C ARG A 514 1.65 -9.78 -3.57
N SER A 515 1.02 -9.39 -4.69
CA SER A 515 -0.44 -9.42 -4.89
C SER A 515 -0.98 -10.74 -5.46
N LEU A 516 -0.12 -11.75 -5.61
CA LEU A 516 -0.34 -13.04 -6.26
C LEU A 516 -0.70 -12.96 -7.76
N LYS A 517 -0.64 -11.76 -8.35
CA LYS A 517 -0.69 -11.55 -9.81
C LYS A 517 0.65 -11.94 -10.45
N PRO A 518 0.67 -12.47 -11.70
CA PRO A 518 1.90 -12.74 -12.43
C PRO A 518 2.73 -11.48 -12.64
N VAL A 519 4.05 -11.59 -12.49
CA VAL A 519 5.01 -10.50 -12.70
C VAL A 519 5.22 -10.24 -14.20
N LEU A 520 5.41 -8.98 -14.58
CA LEU A 520 5.58 -8.58 -15.98
C LEU A 520 6.88 -9.20 -16.58
N PRO A 521 6.82 -9.89 -17.74
CA PRO A 521 7.95 -10.66 -18.25
C PRO A 521 9.28 -9.90 -18.40
N HIS A 522 9.26 -8.61 -18.72
CA HIS A 522 10.48 -7.78 -18.86
C HIS A 522 11.32 -7.65 -17.57
N LYS A 523 10.76 -8.01 -16.41
CA LYS A 523 11.47 -8.04 -15.12
C LYS A 523 12.06 -9.41 -14.81
N VAL A 524 11.39 -10.49 -15.22
CA VAL A 524 11.65 -11.86 -14.72
C VAL A 524 12.06 -12.89 -15.78
N ALA A 525 11.84 -12.64 -17.07
CA ALA A 525 12.06 -13.63 -18.13
C ALA A 525 13.51 -14.10 -18.26
N HIS A 526 14.48 -13.30 -17.79
CA HIS A 526 15.90 -13.68 -17.76
C HIS A 526 16.21 -14.71 -16.68
N PHE A 527 15.48 -14.75 -15.55
CA PHE A 527 15.83 -15.64 -14.44
C PHE A 527 15.67 -17.13 -14.76
N LYS A 528 14.90 -17.49 -15.80
CA LYS A 528 14.83 -18.87 -16.32
C LYS A 528 16.20 -19.44 -16.72
N GLU A 529 17.14 -18.57 -17.12
CA GLU A 529 18.49 -18.95 -17.54
C GLU A 529 19.44 -19.07 -16.33
N PHE A 530 19.23 -18.27 -15.28
CA PHE A 530 20.13 -18.19 -14.13
C PHE A 530 19.69 -19.04 -12.93
N ILE A 531 18.39 -19.30 -12.72
CA ILE A 531 17.92 -20.14 -11.61
C ILE A 531 18.47 -21.58 -11.71
N PRO A 532 18.52 -22.23 -12.89
CA PRO A 532 19.19 -23.54 -13.02
C PRO A 532 20.69 -23.50 -12.70
N GLN A 533 21.37 -22.38 -12.93
CA GLN A 533 22.79 -22.20 -12.59
C GLN A 533 22.97 -22.03 -11.07
N ALA A 534 22.08 -21.27 -10.43
CA ALA A 534 22.08 -21.06 -8.99
C ALA A 534 21.65 -22.31 -8.21
N PHE A 535 20.77 -23.15 -8.76
CA PHE A 535 20.21 -24.33 -8.11
C PHE A 535 20.35 -25.58 -9.00
N ALA A 536 21.58 -26.04 -9.20
CA ALA A 536 21.92 -27.12 -10.14
C ALA A 536 21.21 -28.47 -9.88
N GLY A 537 20.71 -28.72 -8.66
CA GLY A 537 19.92 -29.91 -8.30
C GLY A 537 18.45 -29.65 -7.96
N GLY A 538 17.92 -28.45 -8.24
CA GLY A 538 16.56 -28.05 -7.85
C GLY A 538 15.53 -28.20 -8.97
N ASP A 539 14.93 -29.38 -9.11
CA ASP A 539 13.91 -29.65 -10.14
C ASP A 539 12.59 -28.91 -9.88
N SER A 540 12.11 -28.96 -8.64
CA SER A 540 10.90 -28.25 -8.20
C SER A 540 11.18 -27.40 -6.97
N MET A 541 10.69 -26.16 -6.95
CA MET A 541 10.91 -25.25 -5.82
C MET A 541 9.89 -24.13 -5.76
N ILE A 542 9.75 -23.56 -4.56
CA ILE A 542 9.08 -22.28 -4.31
C ILE A 542 10.04 -21.42 -3.47
N LEU A 543 10.51 -20.30 -4.05
CA LEU A 543 11.40 -19.34 -3.42
C LEU A 543 10.67 -18.02 -3.13
N ASP A 544 11.09 -17.32 -2.08
CA ASP A 544 10.61 -15.98 -1.74
C ASP A 544 11.78 -14.98 -1.83
N ALA A 545 11.60 -13.93 -2.63
CA ALA A 545 12.66 -13.04 -3.05
C ALA A 545 12.15 -11.63 -3.35
N GLU A 546 13.05 -10.64 -3.35
CA GLU A 546 12.77 -9.29 -3.84
C GLU A 546 13.53 -9.09 -5.17
N VAL A 547 12.85 -8.61 -6.22
CA VAL A 547 13.51 -8.22 -7.48
C VAL A 547 13.89 -6.75 -7.44
N LEU A 548 15.13 -6.44 -7.83
CA LEU A 548 15.70 -5.09 -7.88
C LEU A 548 16.46 -4.87 -9.18
N LEU A 549 16.75 -3.60 -9.47
CA LEU A 549 17.69 -3.20 -10.52
C LEU A 549 19.03 -2.85 -9.84
N ILE A 550 20.14 -3.41 -10.31
CA ILE A 550 21.50 -3.17 -9.80
C ILE A 550 22.33 -2.49 -10.88
N ASP A 551 23.12 -1.48 -10.52
CA ASP A 551 24.21 -0.97 -11.36
C ASP A 551 25.36 -1.99 -11.37
N THR A 552 25.65 -2.58 -12.53
CA THR A 552 26.68 -3.65 -12.65
C THR A 552 28.11 -3.18 -12.42
N ARG A 553 28.37 -1.86 -12.49
CA ARG A 553 29.70 -1.28 -12.26
C ARG A 553 29.98 -1.02 -10.77
N THR A 554 28.95 -0.76 -9.97
CA THR A 554 29.09 -0.54 -8.52
C THR A 554 28.52 -1.67 -7.66
N SER A 555 27.80 -2.62 -8.27
CA SER A 555 27.00 -3.67 -7.64
C SER A 555 25.98 -3.17 -6.59
N LYS A 556 25.65 -1.87 -6.60
CA LYS A 556 24.67 -1.29 -5.68
C LYS A 556 23.23 -1.35 -6.24
N PRO A 557 22.22 -1.62 -5.39
CA PRO A 557 20.83 -1.54 -5.79
C PRO A 557 20.42 -0.10 -6.12
N LEU A 558 19.63 0.07 -7.17
CA LEU A 558 19.07 1.35 -7.60
C LEU A 558 17.71 1.60 -6.91
N PRO A 559 17.30 2.88 -6.71
CA PRO A 559 16.07 3.21 -5.98
C PRO A 559 14.79 2.65 -6.58
N PHE A 560 13.72 2.59 -5.77
CA PHE A 560 12.42 2.07 -6.16
C PHE A 560 11.83 2.73 -7.41
N GLY A 561 11.07 1.94 -8.18
CA GLY A 561 10.44 2.37 -9.43
C GLY A 561 11.38 2.45 -10.63
N THR A 562 12.69 2.25 -10.47
CA THR A 562 13.65 2.09 -11.59
C THR A 562 13.35 0.84 -12.44
N LEU A 563 12.69 -0.17 -11.86
CA LEU A 563 12.20 -1.40 -12.52
C LEU A 563 11.16 -1.18 -13.63
N GLY A 564 10.64 0.04 -13.84
CA GLY A 564 9.76 0.35 -14.97
C GLY A 564 10.51 0.36 -16.30
N VAL A 565 9.92 -0.19 -17.37
CA VAL A 565 10.55 -0.38 -18.70
C VAL A 565 11.37 0.83 -19.17
N HIS A 566 10.76 2.03 -19.18
CA HIS A 566 11.40 3.26 -19.64
C HIS A 566 12.53 3.75 -18.72
N LYS A 567 12.45 3.45 -17.42
CA LYS A 567 13.51 3.80 -16.45
C LYS A 567 14.68 2.81 -16.53
N LYS A 568 14.43 1.50 -16.64
CA LYS A 568 15.48 0.51 -16.94
C LYS A 568 16.25 0.88 -18.21
N ALA A 569 15.56 1.32 -19.26
CA ALA A 569 16.19 1.73 -20.52
C ALA A 569 17.07 3.00 -20.42
N ALA A 570 16.95 3.79 -19.34
CA ALA A 570 17.80 4.97 -19.09
C ALA A 570 19.13 4.63 -18.40
N PHE A 571 19.28 3.43 -17.83
CA PHE A 571 20.51 2.98 -17.17
C PHE A 571 21.16 1.87 -18.02
N GLN A 572 22.16 2.22 -18.83
CA GLN A 572 22.82 1.28 -19.74
C GLN A 572 23.53 0.14 -18.98
N ASP A 573 24.18 0.48 -17.86
CA ASP A 573 24.95 -0.46 -17.04
C ASP A 573 24.10 -1.24 -16.02
N ALA A 574 22.76 -1.19 -16.10
CA ALA A 574 21.90 -1.73 -15.05
C ALA A 574 21.20 -3.06 -15.42
N GLN A 575 21.34 -4.06 -14.55
CA GLN A 575 20.77 -5.39 -14.72
C GLN A 575 19.75 -5.73 -13.62
N VAL A 576 18.82 -6.62 -13.92
CA VAL A 576 17.81 -7.05 -12.95
C VAL A 576 18.37 -8.21 -12.14
N CYS A 577 18.35 -8.06 -10.81
CA CYS A 577 18.85 -9.04 -9.85
C CYS A 577 17.72 -9.49 -8.92
N LEU A 578 17.80 -10.75 -8.48
CA LEU A 578 16.88 -11.37 -7.54
C LEU A 578 17.61 -11.60 -6.21
N PHE A 579 17.14 -10.96 -5.13
CA PHE A 579 17.63 -11.20 -3.78
C PHE A 579 16.75 -12.24 -3.09
N VAL A 580 17.22 -13.48 -3.01
CA VAL A 580 16.48 -14.60 -2.40
C VAL A 580 16.64 -14.56 -0.88
N PHE A 581 15.55 -14.68 -0.14
CA PHE A 581 15.55 -14.54 1.33
C PHE A 581 14.81 -15.65 2.09
N ASP A 582 14.03 -16.50 1.42
CA ASP A 582 13.42 -17.69 2.03
C ASP A 582 13.17 -18.80 0.99
N CYS A 583 13.07 -20.05 1.45
CA CYS A 583 12.76 -21.24 0.65
C CYS A 583 11.55 -21.95 1.25
N ILE A 584 10.44 -21.99 0.51
CA ILE A 584 9.12 -22.46 0.97
C ILE A 584 8.92 -23.95 0.67
N TYR A 585 9.48 -24.43 -0.45
CA TYR A 585 9.32 -25.79 -0.97
C TYR A 585 10.51 -26.16 -1.86
N PHE A 586 10.96 -27.42 -1.82
CA PHE A 586 12.06 -27.92 -2.66
C PHE A 586 11.94 -29.44 -2.90
N ASN A 587 12.14 -29.88 -4.15
CA ASN A 587 12.17 -31.27 -4.62
C ASN A 587 11.14 -32.20 -3.94
N GLY A 588 9.85 -31.87 -4.07
CA GLY A 588 8.74 -32.63 -3.49
C GLY A 588 8.35 -32.23 -2.06
N VAL A 589 9.24 -31.57 -1.31
CA VAL A 589 9.11 -31.37 0.15
C VAL A 589 8.71 -29.93 0.50
N SER A 590 7.66 -29.79 1.32
CA SER A 590 7.32 -28.52 1.98
C SER A 590 8.36 -28.21 3.06
N LEU A 591 8.87 -26.98 3.05
CA LEU A 591 9.77 -26.48 4.10
C LEU A 591 9.05 -25.52 5.07
N MET A 592 7.76 -25.23 4.87
CA MET A 592 7.04 -24.19 5.61
C MET A 592 7.10 -24.37 7.14
N ASP A 593 6.89 -25.60 7.61
CA ASP A 593 6.82 -25.92 9.04
C ASP A 593 8.20 -25.97 9.72
N LYS A 594 9.29 -25.94 8.94
CA LYS A 594 10.66 -25.89 9.48
C LYS A 594 10.99 -24.48 9.98
N PRO A 595 11.79 -24.34 11.07
CA PRO A 595 12.23 -23.05 11.56
C PRO A 595 13.10 -22.31 10.53
N LEU A 596 13.10 -20.98 10.58
CA LEU A 596 13.84 -20.15 9.63
C LEU A 596 15.35 -20.45 9.61
N CYS A 597 15.97 -20.84 10.73
CA CYS A 597 17.36 -21.30 10.73
C CYS A 597 17.60 -22.51 9.82
N GLU A 598 16.70 -23.50 9.80
CA GLU A 598 16.80 -24.64 8.89
C GLU A 598 16.54 -24.24 7.44
N ARG A 599 15.48 -23.46 7.17
CA ARG A 599 15.17 -23.01 5.80
C ARG A 599 16.30 -22.16 5.22
N ARG A 600 16.90 -21.30 6.04
CA ARG A 600 18.01 -20.44 5.64
C ARG A 600 19.32 -21.21 5.48
N LYS A 601 19.62 -22.18 6.35
CA LYS A 601 20.75 -23.09 6.15
C LYS A 601 20.57 -23.88 4.85
N PHE A 602 19.41 -24.51 4.65
CA PHE A 602 19.09 -25.26 3.44
C PHE A 602 19.28 -24.42 2.17
N LEU A 603 18.87 -23.15 2.20
CA LEU A 603 19.04 -22.21 1.11
C LEU A 603 20.52 -21.85 0.84
N HIS A 604 21.38 -21.80 1.86
CA HIS A 604 22.84 -21.69 1.67
C HIS A 604 23.50 -23.00 1.21
N ASP A 605 23.01 -24.16 1.68
CA ASP A 605 23.52 -25.49 1.31
C ASP A 605 23.18 -25.88 -0.16
N ASN A 606 22.15 -25.26 -0.77
CA ASN A 606 21.61 -25.64 -2.09
C ASN A 606 21.62 -24.53 -3.15
N MET A 607 22.02 -23.29 -2.82
CA MET A 607 22.10 -22.18 -3.77
C MET A 607 23.53 -21.67 -3.95
N VAL A 608 23.96 -21.52 -5.19
CA VAL A 608 25.18 -20.80 -5.59
C VAL A 608 24.78 -19.38 -6.04
N GLU A 609 25.48 -18.36 -5.57
CA GLU A 609 25.25 -16.99 -6.02
C GLU A 609 25.72 -16.81 -7.47
N VAL A 610 24.89 -16.12 -8.26
CA VAL A 610 25.22 -15.70 -9.63
C VAL A 610 25.40 -14.17 -9.61
N PRO A 611 26.64 -13.65 -9.72
CA PRO A 611 26.94 -12.23 -9.52
C PRO A 611 26.03 -11.29 -10.32
N ASN A 612 25.54 -10.24 -9.66
CA ASN A 612 24.59 -9.25 -10.20
C ASN A 612 23.27 -9.84 -10.77
N ARG A 613 22.93 -11.11 -10.50
CA ARG A 613 21.73 -11.79 -11.04
C ARG A 613 20.90 -12.53 -10.00
N ILE A 614 21.49 -13.40 -9.20
CA ILE A 614 20.80 -14.13 -8.13
C ILE A 614 21.73 -14.13 -6.91
N LEU A 615 21.33 -13.39 -5.88
CA LEU A 615 22.13 -13.15 -4.67
C LEU A 615 21.30 -13.49 -3.43
N PHE A 616 21.98 -13.72 -2.32
CA PHE A 616 21.36 -13.81 -1.01
C PHE A 616 20.99 -12.41 -0.49
N SER A 617 19.81 -12.31 0.11
CA SER A 617 19.73 -12.06 1.55
C SER A 617 20.97 -11.54 2.31
N GLU A 618 21.36 -10.25 2.26
CA GLU A 618 22.29 -9.75 3.29
C GLU A 618 21.59 -9.83 4.66
N MET A 619 22.24 -10.51 5.61
CA MET A 619 21.65 -10.92 6.87
C MET A 619 22.73 -10.97 7.97
N LYS A 620 22.44 -10.42 9.16
CA LYS A 620 23.23 -10.61 10.38
C LYS A 620 22.37 -11.33 11.42
N HIS A 621 22.98 -12.30 12.13
CA HIS A 621 22.40 -12.87 13.34
C HIS A 621 22.52 -11.87 14.49
N VAL A 622 21.42 -11.56 15.17
CA VAL A 622 21.33 -10.52 16.20
C VAL A 622 20.68 -11.10 17.46
N THR A 623 21.41 -11.09 18.58
CA THR A 623 20.92 -11.58 19.89
C THR A 623 20.85 -10.49 20.96
N ARG A 624 21.46 -9.31 20.72
CA ARG A 624 21.51 -8.19 21.68
C ARG A 624 20.89 -6.92 21.08
N ALA A 625 20.27 -6.12 21.94
CA ALA A 625 19.64 -4.85 21.58
C ALA A 625 20.62 -3.81 20.99
N ALA A 626 21.88 -3.80 21.46
CA ALA A 626 22.93 -2.90 20.98
C ALA A 626 23.30 -3.19 19.50
N ASP A 627 23.48 -4.46 19.16
CA ASP A 627 23.84 -4.90 17.80
C ASP A 627 22.70 -4.62 16.79
N LEU A 628 21.45 -4.60 17.26
CA LEU A 628 20.30 -4.14 16.48
C LEU A 628 20.33 -2.62 16.29
N ALA A 629 20.64 -1.85 17.34
CA ALA A 629 20.76 -0.39 17.28
C ALA A 629 21.86 0.06 16.29
N GLU A 630 23.04 -0.57 16.39
CA GLU A 630 24.17 -0.40 15.46
C GLU A 630 23.71 -0.60 14.00
N MET A 631 23.03 -1.72 13.72
CA MET A 631 22.58 -2.01 12.35
C MET A 631 21.52 -1.02 11.86
N ILE A 632 20.58 -0.60 12.72
CA ILE A 632 19.57 0.41 12.35
C ILE A 632 20.26 1.72 11.96
N THR A 633 21.22 2.21 12.76
CA THR A 633 22.02 3.40 12.42
C THR A 633 22.81 3.20 11.14
N ARG A 634 23.46 2.04 10.93
CA ARG A 634 24.23 1.73 9.71
C ARG A 634 23.35 1.82 8.45
N VAL A 635 22.20 1.14 8.47
CA VAL A 635 21.28 1.05 7.32
C VAL A 635 20.60 2.38 7.02
N ILE A 636 20.26 3.19 8.04
CA ILE A 636 19.77 4.56 7.84
C ILE A 636 20.88 5.45 7.26
N LYS A 637 22.12 5.34 7.75
CA LYS A 637 23.28 6.10 7.25
C LYS A 637 23.65 5.76 5.80
N GLU A 638 23.43 4.52 5.38
CA GLU A 638 23.59 4.05 4.00
C GLU A 638 22.44 4.49 3.06
N GLY A 639 21.38 5.12 3.58
CA GLY A 639 20.22 5.59 2.81
C GLY A 639 19.27 4.47 2.38
N LEU A 640 19.31 3.31 3.06
CA LEU A 640 18.47 2.16 2.77
C LEU A 640 17.10 2.26 3.46
N GLU A 641 16.10 1.53 2.96
CA GLU A 641 14.70 1.68 3.37
C GLU A 641 14.41 1.24 4.83
N GLY A 642 15.32 0.49 5.44
CA GLY A 642 15.20 -0.06 6.79
C GLY A 642 15.59 -1.54 6.88
N LEU A 643 15.02 -2.24 7.86
CA LEU A 643 15.32 -3.65 8.15
C LEU A 643 14.06 -4.53 8.17
N VAL A 644 14.24 -5.82 7.89
CA VAL A 644 13.27 -6.89 8.19
C VAL A 644 13.87 -7.80 9.24
N LEU A 645 13.21 -7.93 10.39
CA LEU A 645 13.64 -8.79 11.49
C LEU A 645 12.75 -10.03 11.53
N LYS A 646 13.36 -11.21 11.66
CA LYS A 646 12.67 -12.51 11.64
C LYS A 646 13.14 -13.35 12.83
N ASP A 647 12.23 -13.90 13.64
CA ASP A 647 12.61 -14.83 14.72
C ASP A 647 13.25 -16.10 14.13
N ILE A 648 14.35 -16.55 14.73
CA ILE A 648 15.20 -17.64 14.23
C ILE A 648 14.44 -18.98 14.17
N LYS A 649 13.51 -19.23 15.10
CA LYS A 649 12.69 -20.44 15.18
C LYS A 649 11.35 -20.29 14.43
N GLY A 650 11.08 -19.14 13.82
CA GLY A 650 9.82 -18.88 13.12
C GLY A 650 9.60 -19.78 11.90
N ALA A 651 8.52 -20.55 11.91
CA ALA A 651 7.98 -21.23 10.72
C ALA A 651 7.57 -20.20 9.64
N TYR A 652 7.45 -20.65 8.39
CA TYR A 652 6.87 -19.82 7.33
C TYR A 652 5.35 -19.92 7.40
N GLU A 653 4.68 -18.85 7.81
CA GLU A 653 3.23 -18.86 8.03
C GLU A 653 2.49 -18.01 6.98
N PRO A 654 1.88 -18.63 5.94
CA PRO A 654 1.30 -17.92 4.82
C PRO A 654 0.28 -16.85 5.22
N GLY A 655 0.52 -15.61 4.79
CA GLY A 655 -0.31 -14.43 5.05
C GLY A 655 -0.32 -13.88 6.48
N LYS A 656 0.32 -14.53 7.47
CA LYS A 656 0.43 -13.99 8.84
C LYS A 656 1.48 -12.88 8.92
N ARG A 657 1.42 -12.05 9.98
CA ARG A 657 2.26 -10.84 10.19
C ARG A 657 3.28 -11.03 11.31
N HIS A 658 4.08 -12.09 11.26
CA HIS A 658 4.99 -12.45 12.37
C HIS A 658 6.44 -11.98 12.17
N TRP A 659 6.85 -11.60 10.97
CA TRP A 659 8.08 -10.82 10.79
C TRP A 659 7.86 -9.39 11.28
N LEU A 660 8.95 -8.67 11.54
CA LEU A 660 8.95 -7.26 11.86
C LEU A 660 9.63 -6.46 10.75
N LYS A 661 9.21 -5.22 10.54
CA LYS A 661 9.95 -4.24 9.73
C LYS A 661 10.27 -2.99 10.56
N VAL A 662 11.54 -2.61 10.60
CA VAL A 662 12.01 -1.36 11.20
C VAL A 662 12.25 -0.35 10.09
N LYS A 663 11.90 0.91 10.33
CA LYS A 663 12.12 2.03 9.43
C LYS A 663 12.33 3.33 10.21
N LYS A 664 12.98 4.31 9.56
CA LYS A 664 13.03 5.71 10.01
C LYS A 664 11.64 6.27 10.38
N ASP A 665 10.59 5.95 9.61
CA ASP A 665 9.22 6.44 9.85
C ASP A 665 8.43 5.73 10.98
N TYR A 666 8.99 4.71 11.65
CA TYR A 666 8.33 4.02 12.77
C TYR A 666 9.04 4.19 14.12
N LEU A 667 10.33 4.51 14.11
CA LEU A 667 11.13 4.62 15.33
C LEU A 667 10.71 5.83 16.16
N ASN A 668 10.72 5.67 17.48
CA ASN A 668 10.38 6.70 18.47
C ASN A 668 9.05 7.38 18.14
N GLU A 669 8.03 6.57 17.85
CA GLU A 669 6.66 6.97 17.48
C GLU A 669 6.54 7.84 16.21
N GLY A 670 7.60 7.92 15.40
CA GLY A 670 7.68 8.78 14.22
C GLY A 670 8.47 10.06 14.45
N ALA A 671 9.07 10.28 15.63
CA ALA A 671 9.93 11.44 15.89
C ALA A 671 11.21 11.49 15.03
N MET A 672 11.53 10.40 14.31
CA MET A 672 12.60 10.35 13.30
C MET A 672 12.09 10.52 11.86
N ALA A 673 10.78 10.64 11.63
CA ALA A 673 10.19 10.75 10.31
C ALA A 673 10.33 12.17 9.71
N ASP A 674 10.15 12.28 8.40
CA ASP A 674 10.16 13.56 7.71
C ASP A 674 8.78 14.23 7.89
N MET A 675 8.75 15.41 8.54
CA MET A 675 7.54 16.13 8.92
C MET A 675 7.51 17.57 8.35
N ALA A 676 6.31 18.07 8.05
CA ALA A 676 6.07 19.47 7.72
C ALA A 676 4.70 19.93 8.24
N ASP A 677 4.65 21.09 8.92
CA ASP A 677 3.40 21.76 9.27
C ASP A 677 2.82 22.41 7.99
N LEU A 678 1.65 21.96 7.52
CA LEU A 678 1.04 22.40 6.26
C LEU A 678 -0.40 22.90 6.46
N VAL A 679 -0.81 23.85 5.63
CA VAL A 679 -2.14 24.48 5.67
C VAL A 679 -3.13 23.64 4.85
N VAL A 680 -4.35 23.46 5.36
CA VAL A 680 -5.46 22.86 4.60
C VAL A 680 -5.97 23.86 3.56
N LEU A 681 -5.88 23.53 2.26
CA LEU A 681 -6.35 24.41 1.18
C LEU A 681 -7.70 23.98 0.57
N GLY A 682 -8.10 22.73 0.78
CA GLY A 682 -9.35 22.19 0.24
C GLY A 682 -9.54 20.71 0.57
N ALA A 683 -10.64 20.12 0.09
CA ALA A 683 -11.01 18.75 0.39
C ALA A 683 -11.65 18.00 -0.80
N PHE A 684 -11.62 16.67 -0.71
CA PHE A 684 -12.23 15.75 -1.66
C PHE A 684 -13.24 14.85 -0.94
N TYR A 685 -14.32 14.49 -1.65
CA TYR A 685 -15.21 13.43 -1.18
C TYR A 685 -14.45 12.10 -1.03
N GLY A 686 -14.85 11.29 -0.06
CA GLY A 686 -14.42 9.90 0.03
C GLY A 686 -15.22 8.95 -0.86
N THR A 687 -14.95 7.66 -0.65
CA THR A 687 -15.58 6.55 -1.38
C THR A 687 -15.89 5.41 -0.40
N GLY A 688 -16.78 4.50 -0.78
CA GLY A 688 -17.13 3.37 0.08
C GLY A 688 -17.87 3.84 1.33
N SER A 689 -17.35 3.50 2.52
CA SER A 689 -17.92 3.92 3.82
C SER A 689 -17.69 5.41 4.15
N LYS A 690 -16.76 6.09 3.46
CA LYS A 690 -16.50 7.53 3.61
C LYS A 690 -17.04 8.35 2.42
N GLY A 691 -17.97 7.78 1.64
CA GLY A 691 -18.70 8.52 0.61
C GLY A 691 -19.58 9.62 1.21
N GLY A 692 -19.87 10.68 0.43
CA GLY A 692 -20.66 11.82 0.87
C GLY A 692 -20.00 12.77 1.87
N ILE A 693 -18.87 12.39 2.50
CA ILE A 693 -18.11 13.24 3.44
C ILE A 693 -16.73 13.64 2.87
N MET A 694 -16.22 14.79 3.31
CA MET A 694 -14.85 15.23 3.08
C MET A 694 -13.90 14.28 3.83
N SER A 695 -13.21 13.40 3.11
CA SER A 695 -12.38 12.33 3.71
C SER A 695 -10.89 12.44 3.40
N SER A 696 -10.51 13.39 2.55
CA SER A 696 -9.14 13.64 2.13
C SER A 696 -8.94 15.10 1.86
N PHE A 697 -7.79 15.64 2.25
CA PHE A 697 -7.52 17.07 2.30
C PHE A 697 -6.31 17.41 1.43
N LEU A 698 -6.38 18.56 0.75
CA LEU A 698 -5.31 19.12 -0.06
C LEU A 698 -4.44 19.99 0.86
N MET A 699 -3.19 19.56 1.07
CA MET A 699 -2.24 20.24 1.96
C MET A 699 -1.27 21.08 1.16
N GLY A 700 -0.95 22.28 1.65
CA GLY A 700 -0.04 23.20 0.98
C GLY A 700 0.76 24.11 1.90
N CYS A 701 1.63 24.90 1.28
CA CYS A 701 2.51 25.88 1.90
C CYS A 701 2.29 27.26 1.27
N TYR A 702 2.56 28.33 2.04
CA TYR A 702 2.63 29.68 1.49
C TYR A 702 3.94 29.87 0.72
N ASP A 703 3.88 30.51 -0.44
CA ASP A 703 5.05 31.00 -1.17
C ASP A 703 5.16 32.54 -1.02
N PRO A 704 6.13 33.06 -0.24
CA PRO A 704 6.34 34.49 -0.09
C PRO A 704 6.69 35.22 -1.39
N ASP A 705 7.37 34.54 -2.32
CA ASP A 705 7.94 35.16 -3.52
C ASP A 705 6.84 35.44 -4.55
N SER A 706 5.98 34.46 -4.86
CA SER A 706 4.81 34.66 -5.73
C SER A 706 3.55 35.16 -5.00
N LYS A 707 3.59 35.25 -3.66
CA LYS A 707 2.45 35.58 -2.78
C LYS A 707 1.22 34.69 -2.99
N LYS A 708 1.45 33.39 -3.22
CA LYS A 708 0.40 32.40 -3.53
C LYS A 708 0.54 31.12 -2.72
N TRP A 709 -0.56 30.41 -2.62
CA TRP A 709 -0.63 29.10 -1.98
C TRP A 709 -0.22 28.01 -2.96
N CYS A 710 0.78 27.22 -2.57
CA CYS A 710 1.33 26.12 -3.36
C CYS A 710 0.93 24.77 -2.74
N THR A 711 0.53 23.82 -3.60
CA THR A 711 0.14 22.46 -3.19
C THR A 711 1.37 21.59 -2.98
N VAL A 712 1.36 20.82 -1.89
CA VAL A 712 2.47 19.92 -1.49
C VAL A 712 2.04 18.46 -1.54
N THR A 713 0.88 18.11 -0.98
CA THR A 713 0.41 16.71 -0.96
C THR A 713 -1.09 16.58 -0.74
N LYS A 714 -1.64 15.37 -0.92
CA LYS A 714 -3.02 15.02 -0.55
C LYS A 714 -2.98 14.04 0.63
N CYS A 715 -3.53 14.44 1.77
CA CYS A 715 -3.61 13.62 2.97
C CYS A 715 -4.98 12.92 3.05
N SER A 716 -4.99 11.62 3.34
CA SER A 716 -6.20 10.77 3.39
C SER A 716 -6.33 9.95 4.67
N GLY A 717 -5.49 10.21 5.68
CA GLY A 717 -5.50 9.46 6.94
C GLY A 717 -4.58 10.07 8.00
N GLY A 718 -4.75 9.62 9.24
CA GLY A 718 -4.13 10.18 10.44
C GLY A 718 -5.16 10.58 11.51
N TYR A 719 -6.33 11.00 11.06
CA TYR A 719 -7.53 11.26 11.87
C TYR A 719 -8.41 10.00 12.01
N ASP A 720 -9.09 9.90 13.16
CA ASP A 720 -10.15 8.93 13.39
C ASP A 720 -11.50 9.39 12.80
N ASP A 721 -12.53 8.55 12.91
CA ASP A 721 -13.85 8.85 12.33
C ASP A 721 -14.63 9.92 13.12
N ALA A 722 -14.35 10.08 14.42
CA ALA A 722 -14.94 11.14 15.25
C ALA A 722 -14.38 12.52 14.88
N THR A 723 -13.06 12.63 14.76
CA THR A 723 -12.36 13.80 14.21
C THR A 723 -12.85 14.10 12.81
N LEU A 724 -13.00 13.10 11.95
CA LEU A 724 -13.46 13.32 10.58
C LEU A 724 -14.91 13.84 10.54
N ALA A 725 -15.78 13.38 11.43
CA ALA A 725 -17.14 13.92 11.58
C ALA A 725 -17.15 15.36 12.13
N ARG A 726 -16.21 15.69 13.03
CA ARG A 726 -15.99 17.06 13.56
C ARG A 726 -15.55 18.02 12.45
N LEU A 727 -14.59 17.60 11.63
CA LEU A 727 -14.06 18.38 10.51
C LEU A 727 -15.09 18.69 9.41
N GLN A 728 -16.21 17.95 9.31
CA GLN A 728 -17.32 18.34 8.40
C GLN A 728 -18.04 19.62 8.84
N LYS A 729 -17.87 20.05 10.09
CA LYS A 729 -18.53 21.22 10.70
C LYS A 729 -17.56 22.38 10.93
N GLU A 730 -16.29 22.09 11.21
CA GLU A 730 -15.27 23.09 11.55
C GLU A 730 -14.62 23.76 10.32
N LEU A 731 -14.59 23.08 9.17
CA LEU A 731 -13.92 23.59 7.97
C LEU A 731 -14.86 24.49 7.14
N ASP A 732 -14.60 25.79 7.10
CA ASP A 732 -15.35 26.71 6.24
C ASP A 732 -14.95 26.57 4.76
N VAL A 733 -15.75 25.79 4.03
CA VAL A 733 -15.51 25.42 2.63
C VAL A 733 -16.58 25.93 1.66
N ILE A 734 -16.13 26.25 0.44
CA ILE A 734 -16.98 26.40 -0.75
C ILE A 734 -16.84 25.15 -1.61
N LYS A 735 -17.98 24.56 -2.01
CA LYS A 735 -18.01 23.48 -3.00
C LYS A 735 -17.76 24.04 -4.40
N ILE A 736 -16.64 23.65 -5.01
CA ILE A 736 -16.29 24.02 -6.40
C ILE A 736 -16.56 22.88 -7.41
N GLY A 737 -16.68 21.63 -6.95
CA GLY A 737 -17.00 20.48 -7.81
C GLY A 737 -15.94 20.17 -8.88
N LYS A 738 -14.66 20.47 -8.61
CA LYS A 738 -13.51 20.36 -9.54
C LYS A 738 -13.57 21.29 -10.78
N ASP A 739 -14.43 22.31 -10.75
CA ASP A 739 -14.58 23.30 -11.82
C ASP A 739 -13.33 24.21 -11.92
N PRO A 740 -12.66 24.31 -13.08
CA PRO A 740 -11.51 25.19 -13.28
C PRO A 740 -11.83 26.68 -13.07
N SER A 741 -13.05 27.12 -13.41
CA SER A 741 -13.46 28.53 -13.36
C SER A 741 -13.64 29.06 -11.93
N LYS A 742 -13.81 28.16 -10.97
CA LYS A 742 -14.04 28.46 -9.55
C LYS A 742 -12.76 28.41 -8.70
N ILE A 743 -11.59 28.28 -9.34
CA ILE A 743 -10.29 28.24 -8.65
C ILE A 743 -9.82 29.69 -8.43
N PRO A 744 -9.57 30.12 -7.18
CA PRO A 744 -9.22 31.50 -6.88
C PRO A 744 -7.78 31.83 -7.31
N PRO A 745 -7.49 33.07 -7.75
CA PRO A 745 -6.16 33.46 -8.21
C PRO A 745 -5.01 33.31 -7.20
N TRP A 746 -5.33 33.17 -5.90
CA TRP A 746 -4.37 32.91 -4.83
C TRP A 746 -3.84 31.47 -4.80
N LEU A 747 -4.50 30.51 -5.47
CA LEU A 747 -4.13 29.09 -5.46
C LEU A 747 -3.39 28.68 -6.73
N LYS A 748 -2.13 28.25 -6.59
CA LYS A 748 -1.35 27.64 -7.68
C LYS A 748 -1.56 26.13 -7.66
N ILE A 749 -2.33 25.57 -8.60
CA ILE A 749 -2.74 24.15 -8.57
C ILE A 749 -2.82 23.53 -9.99
N VAL A 750 -2.49 22.24 -10.11
CA VAL A 750 -2.55 21.45 -11.36
C VAL A 750 -3.89 20.72 -11.49
N LYS A 751 -4.42 20.63 -12.72
CA LYS A 751 -5.73 20.05 -13.10
C LYS A 751 -6.11 18.74 -12.38
N ASN A 752 -5.15 17.84 -12.17
CA ASN A 752 -5.40 16.53 -11.56
C ASN A 752 -5.69 16.59 -10.05
N TYR A 753 -5.40 17.70 -9.38
CA TYR A 753 -5.66 17.92 -7.95
C TYR A 753 -6.80 18.90 -7.66
N TYR A 754 -7.53 19.37 -8.68
CA TYR A 754 -8.70 20.24 -8.46
C TYR A 754 -9.68 19.58 -7.49
N PRO A 755 -9.93 20.17 -6.30
CA PRO A 755 -10.68 19.53 -5.24
C PRO A 755 -12.19 19.66 -5.43
N ASP A 756 -12.96 18.92 -4.63
CA ASP A 756 -14.42 19.09 -4.56
C ASP A 756 -14.79 20.37 -3.82
N PHE A 757 -13.98 20.72 -2.81
CA PHE A 757 -14.14 21.84 -1.90
C PHE A 757 -12.83 22.64 -1.78
N LEU A 758 -12.92 23.96 -1.67
CA LEU A 758 -11.82 24.85 -1.26
C LEU A 758 -12.17 25.54 0.04
N ILE A 759 -11.18 25.83 0.89
CA ILE A 759 -11.36 26.72 2.05
C ILE A 759 -11.60 28.14 1.53
N ARG A 760 -12.50 28.91 2.15
CA ARG A 760 -12.79 30.29 1.72
C ARG A 760 -11.60 31.22 1.87
N ASP A 761 -11.00 31.14 3.05
CA ASP A 761 -9.95 32.04 3.52
C ASP A 761 -8.76 31.19 4.01
N PRO A 762 -7.70 31.04 3.21
CA PRO A 762 -6.53 30.23 3.59
C PRO A 762 -5.72 30.86 4.73
N GLU A 763 -5.96 32.12 5.10
CA GLU A 763 -5.38 32.75 6.30
C GLU A 763 -6.14 32.37 7.59
N LYS A 764 -7.31 31.73 7.48
CA LYS A 764 -8.06 31.14 8.59
C LYS A 764 -8.12 29.61 8.54
N ALA A 765 -7.40 29.00 7.61
CA ALA A 765 -7.32 27.55 7.46
C ALA A 765 -6.47 26.92 8.59
N PRO A 766 -6.87 25.75 9.13
CA PRO A 766 -6.09 25.08 10.16
C PRO A 766 -4.76 24.54 9.60
N VAL A 767 -3.73 24.60 10.44
CA VAL A 767 -2.41 24.02 10.18
C VAL A 767 -2.38 22.60 10.74
N TRP A 768 -1.97 21.63 9.93
CA TRP A 768 -1.79 20.25 10.35
C TRP A 768 -0.35 19.80 10.13
N GLU A 769 0.15 19.04 11.10
CA GLU A 769 1.45 18.39 11.03
C GLU A 769 1.34 17.15 10.14
N ILE A 770 1.96 17.21 8.96
CA ILE A 770 1.95 16.13 7.98
C ILE A 770 3.29 15.42 7.99
N THR A 771 3.26 14.15 8.37
CA THR A 771 4.43 13.27 8.44
C THR A 771 4.42 12.27 7.29
N GLY A 772 5.59 11.93 6.75
CA GLY A 772 5.76 10.92 5.71
C GLY A 772 7.03 10.09 5.84
N ALA A 773 7.25 9.20 4.88
CA ALA A 773 8.44 8.35 4.84
C ALA A 773 9.69 9.09 4.33
N GLU A 774 9.49 10.01 3.38
CA GLU A 774 10.52 10.87 2.79
C GLU A 774 9.85 12.06 2.07
N PHE A 775 10.58 13.15 1.90
CA PHE A 775 10.25 14.13 0.85
C PHE A 775 10.71 13.64 -0.53
N SER A 776 9.93 13.92 -1.56
CA SER A 776 10.05 13.37 -2.91
C SER A 776 9.77 14.44 -3.97
N LYS A 777 10.21 14.22 -5.22
CA LYS A 777 9.86 15.10 -6.36
C LYS A 777 8.72 14.55 -7.21
N SER A 778 7.76 15.40 -7.53
CA SER A 778 6.55 15.14 -8.31
C SER A 778 6.10 16.43 -9.02
N GLU A 779 6.13 16.42 -10.36
CA GLU A 779 5.65 17.51 -11.24
C GLU A 779 4.17 17.85 -11.03
N MET A 780 3.41 16.96 -10.39
CA MET A 780 1.99 17.16 -10.08
C MET A 780 1.75 18.20 -8.96
N HIS A 781 2.79 18.56 -8.19
CA HIS A 781 2.69 19.48 -7.06
C HIS A 781 3.43 20.80 -7.33
N THR A 782 2.81 21.90 -6.90
CA THR A 782 3.20 23.26 -7.33
C THR A 782 4.24 23.94 -6.43
N ALA A 783 4.50 23.35 -5.26
CA ALA A 783 5.55 23.73 -4.32
C ALA A 783 6.94 23.26 -4.80
N ASP A 784 7.45 23.84 -5.89
CA ASP A 784 8.76 23.49 -6.51
C ASP A 784 8.88 22.01 -6.94
N GLY A 785 7.75 21.35 -7.16
CA GLY A 785 7.68 19.91 -7.39
C GLY A 785 7.93 19.06 -6.15
N ILE A 786 7.96 19.60 -4.93
CA ILE A 786 8.19 18.85 -3.69
C ILE A 786 6.87 18.26 -3.19
N SER A 787 6.91 16.98 -2.78
CA SER A 787 5.77 16.27 -2.19
C SER A 787 6.21 15.24 -1.14
N ILE A 788 5.29 14.79 -0.29
CA ILE A 788 5.55 13.88 0.83
C ILE A 788 5.11 12.45 0.44
N ARG A 789 6.01 11.45 0.54
CA ARG A 789 5.69 10.02 0.26
C ARG A 789 4.98 9.40 1.47
N PHE A 790 3.81 8.79 1.21
CA PHE A 790 2.90 8.22 2.23
C PHE A 790 2.46 9.20 3.34
N PRO A 791 1.89 10.36 2.99
CA PRO A 791 1.55 11.43 3.94
C PRO A 791 0.46 10.99 4.93
N ARG A 792 0.60 11.43 6.19
CA ARG A 792 -0.38 11.24 7.27
C ARG A 792 -0.45 12.49 8.12
N CYS A 793 -1.63 12.86 8.59
CA CYS A 793 -1.74 13.82 9.69
C CYS A 793 -1.26 13.12 10.97
N THR A 794 -0.23 13.66 11.65
CA THR A 794 0.16 13.21 12.99
C THR A 794 -0.54 14.03 14.08
N ARG A 795 -0.72 15.32 13.84
CA ARG A 795 -1.29 16.25 14.81
C ARG A 795 -1.98 17.44 14.13
N MET A 796 -3.13 17.86 14.66
CA MET A 796 -3.73 19.17 14.33
C MET A 796 -3.04 20.23 15.21
N ARG A 797 -2.54 21.30 14.58
CA ARG A 797 -1.64 22.28 15.22
C ARG A 797 -2.40 23.54 15.55
N ASP A 798 -3.26 23.42 16.56
CA ASP A 798 -4.00 24.54 17.15
C ASP A 798 -3.07 25.60 17.78
N ASP A 799 -1.78 25.27 17.94
CA ASP A 799 -0.67 26.14 18.32
C ASP A 799 -0.05 26.96 17.16
N LYS A 800 -0.57 26.81 15.93
CA LYS A 800 0.03 27.41 14.72
C LYS A 800 -0.97 28.05 13.76
N ASP A 801 -0.76 29.33 13.51
CA ASP A 801 -1.34 30.05 12.37
C ASP A 801 -0.59 29.78 11.07
N TRP A 802 -1.24 30.10 9.95
CA TRP A 802 -0.71 30.04 8.58
C TRP A 802 0.68 30.70 8.38
N LYS A 803 0.99 31.75 9.16
CA LYS A 803 2.29 32.45 9.15
C LYS A 803 3.44 31.63 9.78
N THR A 804 3.10 30.66 10.61
CA THR A 804 4.01 29.80 11.37
C THR A 804 4.07 28.36 10.85
N ALA A 805 3.20 28.04 9.87
CA ALA A 805 3.29 26.85 9.03
C ALA A 805 4.53 26.90 8.12
N THR A 806 4.88 25.76 7.52
CA THR A 806 6.03 25.64 6.63
C THR A 806 5.79 26.45 5.35
N ASN A 807 6.66 27.40 5.05
CA ASN A 807 6.66 28.14 3.78
C ASN A 807 7.50 27.45 2.70
N LEU A 808 7.38 27.89 1.45
CA LEU A 808 8.07 27.24 0.32
C LEU A 808 9.62 27.24 0.46
N PRO A 809 10.31 28.34 0.84
CA PRO A 809 11.74 28.32 1.15
C PRO A 809 12.13 27.31 2.24
N GLN A 810 11.37 27.23 3.35
CA GLN A 810 11.60 26.26 4.41
C GLN A 810 11.39 24.82 3.93
N LEU A 811 10.40 24.56 3.09
CA LEU A 811 10.15 23.23 2.52
C LEU A 811 11.29 22.78 1.58
N LYS A 812 11.87 23.71 0.81
CA LYS A 812 13.08 23.43 0.01
C LYS A 812 14.27 23.06 0.90
N GLU A 813 14.45 23.76 2.02
CA GLU A 813 15.53 23.46 2.98
C GLU A 813 15.28 22.13 3.73
N LEU A 814 14.05 21.80 4.11
CA LEU A 814 13.71 20.48 4.67
C LEU A 814 13.99 19.35 3.67
N PHE A 815 13.64 19.52 2.39
CA PHE A 815 13.98 18.57 1.32
C PHE A 815 15.49 18.41 1.14
N ARG A 816 16.27 19.50 1.26
CA ARG A 816 17.74 19.47 1.20
C ARG A 816 18.33 18.75 2.42
N ILE A 817 17.92 19.12 3.63
CA ILE A 817 18.38 18.53 4.90
C ILE A 817 18.03 17.04 4.99
N SER A 818 16.83 16.63 4.57
CA SER A 818 16.42 15.21 4.55
C SER A 818 17.39 14.33 3.75
N LYS A 819 17.94 14.87 2.65
CA LYS A 819 18.91 14.19 1.79
C LYS A 819 20.35 14.20 2.33
N GLU A 820 20.68 15.10 3.26
CA GLU A 820 22.04 15.29 3.79
C GLU A 820 22.22 14.73 5.21
N ARG A 821 21.20 14.82 6.07
CA ARG A 821 21.24 14.27 7.44
C ARG A 821 20.77 12.82 7.47
N CYS A 822 21.71 11.90 7.31
CA CYS A 822 21.54 10.50 7.67
C CYS A 822 22.35 10.09 8.93
N ASP A 823 23.10 11.02 9.53
CA ASP A 823 23.81 10.82 10.79
C ASP A 823 22.86 10.91 11.99
N PHE A 824 22.39 9.76 12.48
CA PHE A 824 21.62 9.61 13.72
C PHE A 824 22.09 8.40 14.53
N GLU A 825 22.33 8.59 15.83
CA GLU A 825 22.55 7.49 16.77
C GLU A 825 21.21 7.00 17.31
N VAL A 826 20.88 5.73 17.06
CA VAL A 826 19.76 5.06 17.73
C VAL A 826 20.29 4.44 19.02
N THR A 827 19.82 4.92 20.16
CA THR A 827 20.16 4.33 21.47
C THR A 827 19.15 3.25 21.83
N ALA A 828 19.64 2.07 22.24
CA ALA A 828 18.81 1.10 22.95
C ALA A 828 18.56 1.62 24.38
N GLY A 829 17.36 1.37 24.93
CA GLY A 829 17.06 1.76 26.31
C GLY A 829 18.03 1.13 27.33
N PRO A 830 18.30 1.79 28.47
CA PRO A 830 19.25 1.29 29.46
C PRO A 830 18.79 -0.05 30.02
N SER A 831 19.47 -1.12 29.62
CA SER A 831 19.16 -2.48 30.06
C SER A 831 19.39 -2.62 31.56
N THR A 832 18.34 -3.00 32.30
CA THR A 832 18.43 -3.31 33.73
C THR A 832 19.19 -4.62 33.94
N SER A 833 20.52 -4.55 33.91
CA SER A 833 21.37 -5.67 34.31
C SER A 833 21.19 -5.92 35.81
N SER A 834 20.65 -7.09 36.15
CA SER A 834 20.48 -7.54 37.52
C SER A 834 21.85 -7.83 38.16
N LYS A 835 22.42 -6.82 38.82
CA LYS A 835 23.51 -6.99 39.78
C LYS A 835 22.92 -7.29 41.15
N ASN A 836 22.98 -8.55 41.57
CA ASN A 836 23.02 -8.88 42.98
C ASN A 836 24.42 -9.46 43.28
N ASP A 837 25.14 -8.66 44.05
CA ASP A 837 25.99 -9.06 45.17
C ASP A 837 27.28 -9.88 44.94
N LYS A 838 28.30 -9.35 45.63
CA LYS A 838 29.63 -9.89 45.81
C LYS A 838 29.56 -11.17 46.66
N ASP A 839 30.60 -11.99 46.58
CA ASP A 839 31.43 -12.11 47.78
C ASP A 839 32.92 -12.13 47.39
N SER A 840 33.81 -12.34 48.38
CA SER A 840 35.10 -11.66 48.43
C SER A 840 36.33 -12.57 48.31
N SER A 841 37.47 -11.92 48.02
CA SER A 841 38.87 -12.29 48.31
C SER A 841 39.73 -12.84 47.17
N GLY A 842 41.06 -12.70 47.34
CA GLY A 842 42.08 -13.40 46.58
C GLY A 842 42.48 -12.78 45.24
N GLY A 843 43.41 -11.82 45.27
CA GLY A 843 44.12 -11.40 44.07
C GLY A 843 45.50 -10.82 44.37
N ASP A 844 46.56 -11.55 44.01
CA ASP A 844 47.84 -10.98 43.56
C ASP A 844 48.65 -12.06 42.78
N SER A 845 49.80 -11.66 42.23
CA SER A 845 50.85 -12.48 41.59
C SER A 845 50.63 -12.99 40.16
N GLY A 846 51.00 -12.15 39.19
CA GLY A 846 52.19 -12.43 38.38
C GLY A 846 52.07 -13.10 36.99
N GLY A 847 52.74 -12.49 36.00
CA GLY A 847 53.69 -13.26 35.15
C GLY A 847 53.27 -13.72 33.75
N SER A 848 53.46 -12.84 32.76
CA SER A 848 54.09 -13.09 31.46
C SER A 848 53.84 -14.37 30.62
N SER A 849 53.37 -14.11 29.39
CA SER A 849 53.56 -14.85 28.13
C SER A 849 55.05 -15.19 27.78
N PRO A 850 55.36 -15.87 26.64
CA PRO A 850 54.73 -17.02 25.95
C PRO A 850 55.73 -18.09 25.43
N SER A 851 55.24 -19.27 25.00
CA SER A 851 55.87 -20.21 24.03
C SER A 851 54.75 -21.09 23.42
N THR A 852 54.57 -21.33 22.11
CA THR A 852 55.40 -22.07 21.12
C THR A 852 55.83 -23.47 21.59
N SER A 853 55.66 -24.55 20.82
CA SER A 853 55.05 -24.75 19.49
C SER A 853 54.91 -26.25 19.18
N SER A 854 54.29 -26.60 18.04
CA SER A 854 54.44 -27.86 17.27
C SER A 854 54.09 -29.21 17.96
N GLY A 855 53.43 -30.17 17.29
CA GLY A 855 52.87 -30.19 15.94
C GLY A 855 52.94 -31.59 15.31
N ALA A 856 52.09 -31.84 14.29
CA ALA A 856 52.06 -33.05 13.44
C ALA A 856 51.73 -34.41 14.14
N ALA A 857 51.22 -35.45 13.47
CA ALA A 857 50.40 -35.52 12.25
C ALA A 857 49.79 -36.95 12.07
N SER A 858 48.85 -37.07 11.13
CA SER A 858 48.61 -38.27 10.28
C SER A 858 47.87 -39.52 10.81
N SER A 859 46.93 -40.00 9.99
CA SER A 859 46.62 -41.42 9.65
C SER A 859 46.12 -42.43 10.72
N THR A 860 45.24 -43.42 10.45
CA THR A 860 44.34 -43.76 9.31
C THR A 860 43.30 -44.84 9.71
N THR A 861 42.19 -44.94 8.94
CA THR A 861 41.39 -46.17 8.61
C THR A 861 40.89 -47.19 9.68
N ALA A 862 39.57 -47.18 9.88
CA ALA A 862 38.60 -48.26 9.56
C ALA A 862 38.51 -49.64 10.31
N LYS A 863 37.28 -49.88 10.82
CA LYS A 863 36.44 -51.13 10.78
C LYS A 863 36.71 -52.39 11.66
N ASN A 864 35.71 -52.65 12.52
CA ASN A 864 34.96 -53.91 12.76
C ASN A 864 35.49 -55.08 13.63
N GLY A 865 34.73 -55.37 14.71
CA GLY A 865 34.34 -56.74 15.14
C GLY A 865 34.94 -57.26 16.48
N HIS A 866 34.35 -58.25 17.19
CA HIS A 866 32.97 -58.78 17.23
C HIS A 866 32.78 -59.78 18.44
N THR A 867 31.56 -60.31 18.67
CA THR A 867 31.20 -61.49 19.54
C THR A 867 31.18 -61.34 21.09
N PRO A 868 30.56 -62.26 21.90
CA PRO A 868 29.40 -63.17 21.65
C PRO A 868 28.36 -63.40 22.80
N LYS A 869 27.07 -63.63 22.41
CA LYS A 869 26.09 -64.63 22.97
C LYS A 869 25.55 -64.45 24.42
N PRO A 870 24.51 -65.21 24.89
CA PRO A 870 23.73 -66.32 24.27
C PRO A 870 22.19 -66.05 24.05
N LYS A 871 21.57 -66.54 22.95
CA LYS A 871 20.66 -67.74 22.81
C LYS A 871 19.23 -67.60 23.41
N LEU A 872 18.10 -68.06 22.82
CA LEU A 872 17.82 -68.77 21.55
C LEU A 872 16.33 -68.59 21.05
N THR A 873 16.11 -68.51 19.73
CA THR A 873 14.97 -69.01 18.86
C THR A 873 13.51 -69.21 19.36
N LYS A 874 12.43 -69.18 18.54
CA LYS A 874 11.99 -68.60 17.22
C LYS A 874 10.59 -69.23 16.87
N PRO A 875 9.65 -68.62 16.11
CA PRO A 875 9.70 -68.70 14.63
C PRO A 875 8.93 -67.62 13.78
N ALA A 876 9.22 -67.67 12.48
CA ALA A 876 8.37 -67.51 11.25
C ALA A 876 7.12 -66.60 11.11
N THR A 877 7.01 -66.03 9.91
CA THR A 877 5.77 -65.67 9.15
C THR A 877 5.51 -66.75 8.04
N PRO A 878 4.43 -66.75 7.19
CA PRO A 878 3.28 -65.83 7.05
C PRO A 878 1.86 -66.46 6.83
N ALA A 879 0.79 -65.82 7.34
CA ALA A 879 -0.62 -65.96 6.86
C ALA A 879 -1.42 -64.69 7.25
N LYS A 880 -2.25 -63.99 6.44
CA LYS A 880 -3.36 -64.27 5.49
C LYS A 880 -4.80 -64.30 6.08
N ARG A 881 -5.41 -63.09 6.14
CA ARG A 881 -6.85 -62.72 5.92
C ARG A 881 -7.99 -63.17 6.88
N LYS A 882 -8.68 -62.13 7.40
CA LYS A 882 -10.15 -61.93 7.62
C LYS A 882 -10.91 -62.68 8.75
N LEU A 883 -11.92 -61.94 9.24
CA LEU A 883 -13.16 -62.22 10.03
C LEU A 883 -13.76 -63.65 9.90
N PRO A 884 -14.59 -64.20 10.86
CA PRO A 884 -15.63 -63.45 11.63
C PRO A 884 -16.08 -63.98 13.06
N ALA A 885 -17.14 -63.34 13.60
CA ALA A 885 -18.27 -63.91 14.42
C ALA A 885 -18.12 -64.27 15.94
N GLU A 886 -19.28 -64.59 16.55
CA GLU A 886 -19.61 -64.70 18.01
C GLU A 886 -20.26 -66.07 18.37
N GLU A 887 -20.52 -66.33 19.67
CA GLU A 887 -21.73 -66.99 20.25
C GLU A 887 -21.80 -66.67 21.77
N HIS A 888 -22.90 -66.22 22.41
CA HIS A 888 -24.12 -66.93 22.91
C HIS A 888 -23.88 -67.80 24.18
N ALA A 889 -24.76 -67.92 25.20
CA ALA A 889 -26.14 -67.46 25.48
C ALA A 889 -26.33 -67.18 27.02
N ALA A 890 -27.48 -66.83 27.64
CA ALA A 890 -28.89 -66.92 27.22
C ALA A 890 -29.88 -66.00 27.98
N ALA A 891 -31.04 -65.77 27.34
CA ALA A 891 -32.39 -65.50 27.91
C ALA A 891 -32.71 -64.09 28.51
N LYS A 892 -33.89 -63.48 28.27
CA LYS A 892 -35.06 -63.84 27.42
C LYS A 892 -35.97 -62.60 27.16
N LYS A 893 -36.45 -62.40 25.91
CA LYS A 893 -37.60 -61.52 25.49
C LYS A 893 -37.44 -59.99 25.75
N SER A 894 -38.17 -59.04 25.15
CA SER A 894 -38.87 -58.81 23.85
C SER A 894 -39.46 -57.35 23.87
N PHE A 895 -39.92 -56.61 22.83
CA PHE A 895 -40.21 -56.86 21.41
C PHE A 895 -40.36 -55.52 20.63
N THR A 896 -40.32 -55.55 19.27
CA THR A 896 -40.91 -54.59 18.28
C THR A 896 -40.54 -53.08 18.20
N GLN A 897 -40.45 -52.62 16.93
CA GLN A 897 -40.67 -51.26 16.36
C GLN A 897 -39.72 -50.11 16.80
N VAL A 898 -39.28 -49.14 15.96
CA VAL A 898 -39.79 -48.45 14.74
C VAL A 898 -40.61 -47.18 15.05
N THR A 899 -40.50 -46.19 14.15
CA THR A 899 -41.18 -44.88 14.04
C THR A 899 -40.74 -43.71 14.94
N CYS A 900 -40.81 -42.53 14.35
CA CYS A 900 -40.75 -41.23 15.00
C CYS A 900 -42.18 -40.76 15.36
N SER A 901 -42.32 -40.01 16.45
CA SER A 901 -43.31 -38.94 16.62
C SER A 901 -42.78 -38.02 17.74
N ASP A 902 -42.80 -36.69 17.63
CA ASP A 902 -43.99 -35.83 17.67
C ASP A 902 -44.91 -36.14 18.87
N SER A 903 -45.08 -35.17 19.78
CA SER A 903 -46.31 -34.37 19.77
C SER A 903 -46.36 -33.28 20.88
N PHE A 904 -46.88 -32.10 20.51
CA PHE A 904 -47.95 -31.29 21.16
C PHE A 904 -47.86 -31.03 22.69
N GLN A 905 -48.26 -29.87 23.25
CA GLN A 905 -49.44 -29.00 23.01
C GLN A 905 -49.05 -27.50 23.16
N ILE A 906 -49.70 -26.48 22.55
CA ILE A 906 -51.12 -26.03 22.64
C ILE A 906 -51.45 -25.64 24.10
N LYS A 907 -52.03 -24.48 24.49
CA LYS A 907 -52.84 -23.37 23.91
C LYS A 907 -52.33 -22.05 24.57
N VAL A 908 -52.49 -20.79 24.12
CA VAL A 908 -53.55 -19.99 23.46
C VAL A 908 -54.88 -19.90 24.22
N GLU A 909 -55.15 -18.75 24.84
CA GLU A 909 -56.37 -17.91 24.70
C GLU A 909 -56.26 -16.72 25.72
N THR A 910 -56.26 -15.44 25.30
CA THR A 910 -57.40 -14.57 24.89
C THR A 910 -58.22 -14.13 26.13
N VAL A 911 -58.57 -12.85 26.34
CA VAL A 911 -59.88 -12.24 25.99
C VAL A 911 -59.94 -10.74 26.44
N HIS A 912 -60.46 -9.86 25.56
CA HIS A 912 -61.06 -8.51 25.82
C HIS A 912 -60.20 -7.34 26.38
N SER A 913 -60.53 -6.04 26.16
CA SER A 913 -61.45 -5.39 25.18
C SER A 913 -61.25 -3.85 25.11
N ASN A 914 -61.65 -3.24 23.99
CA ASN A 914 -62.21 -1.89 23.76
C ASN A 914 -61.75 -0.66 24.60
N GLY A 915 -61.43 0.44 23.92
CA GLY A 915 -61.41 1.79 24.51
C GLY A 915 -60.95 2.89 23.55
N GLN A 916 -61.88 3.61 22.90
CA GLN A 916 -61.57 4.82 22.12
C GLN A 916 -61.60 6.07 23.00
N SER A 917 -60.69 7.02 22.78
CA SER A 917 -61.00 8.47 22.79
C SER A 917 -59.78 9.30 22.34
N LYS A 918 -59.97 10.62 22.15
CA LYS A 918 -59.03 11.56 21.52
C LYS A 918 -58.50 12.57 22.55
N ALA A 919 -57.25 13.04 22.44
CA ALA A 919 -56.93 14.43 22.03
C ALA A 919 -55.48 14.89 22.30
N LYS A 920 -54.99 15.72 21.37
CA LYS A 920 -53.91 16.73 21.43
C LYS A 920 -53.13 16.97 22.74
N ALA A 921 -51.80 16.82 22.65
CA ALA A 921 -50.82 17.84 23.07
C ALA A 921 -49.53 17.70 22.22
N SER A 922 -48.61 18.67 22.26
CA SER A 922 -47.39 18.71 21.42
C SER A 922 -46.12 18.95 22.29
N PRO A 923 -44.88 19.12 21.75
CA PRO A 923 -43.85 18.10 21.97
C PRO A 923 -42.62 18.56 22.78
N ALA A 924 -42.08 17.65 23.59
CA ALA A 924 -40.79 17.80 24.27
C ALA A 924 -39.82 16.66 23.92
N LYS A 925 -38.51 16.92 24.01
CA LYS A 925 -37.44 16.04 23.53
C LYS A 925 -37.27 14.81 24.43
N ALA A 926 -37.39 13.61 23.85
CA ALA A 926 -36.88 12.37 24.46
C ALA A 926 -35.42 12.14 24.04
N ALA A 927 -34.58 11.66 24.96
CA ALA A 927 -33.16 11.40 24.72
C ALA A 927 -32.89 9.94 24.32
N ASP A 928 -31.77 9.74 23.62
CA ASP A 928 -31.28 8.45 23.14
C ASP A 928 -30.69 7.60 24.29
N PRO A 929 -31.05 6.30 24.45
CA PRO A 929 -30.48 5.42 25.46
C PRO A 929 -29.02 5.04 25.14
N GLN A 930 -28.08 5.93 25.47
CA GLN A 930 -26.66 5.68 25.22
C GLN A 930 -26.13 4.47 25.99
N SER A 931 -25.34 3.66 25.28
CA SER A 931 -24.62 2.49 25.78
C SER A 931 -23.91 2.74 27.10
N GLN A 932 -24.05 1.80 28.05
CA GLN A 932 -23.17 1.72 29.22
C GLN A 932 -21.70 1.69 28.79
N LYS A 933 -20.98 2.79 29.04
CA LYS A 933 -19.54 2.72 29.28
C LYS A 933 -19.38 2.28 30.73
N THR A 934 -18.74 1.14 30.96
CA THR A 934 -18.37 0.73 32.32
C THR A 934 -17.46 1.80 32.90
N LEU A 935 -17.95 2.52 33.92
CA LEU A 935 -17.11 3.36 34.75
C LEU A 935 -16.22 2.46 35.62
N LEU A 936 -15.20 3.04 36.26
CA LEU A 936 -14.32 2.27 37.12
C LEU A 936 -15.03 1.99 38.45
N ASN A 937 -15.04 0.73 38.86
CA ASN A 937 -15.48 0.29 40.18
C ASN A 937 -14.40 0.72 41.21
N ILE A 938 -14.52 1.93 41.77
CA ILE A 938 -13.52 2.53 42.68
C ILE A 938 -13.98 2.42 44.14
N PHE A 939 -15.28 2.52 44.40
CA PHE A 939 -15.87 2.57 45.75
C PHE A 939 -16.68 1.31 46.10
N THR A 940 -16.52 0.21 45.35
CA THR A 940 -17.22 -1.06 45.56
C THR A 940 -17.14 -1.55 47.01
N GLY A 941 -18.29 -1.66 47.67
CA GLY A 941 -18.40 -2.08 49.08
C GLY A 941 -18.10 -0.98 50.11
N VAL A 942 -17.84 0.26 49.67
CA VAL A 942 -17.74 1.42 50.57
C VAL A 942 -19.13 2.01 50.78
N LYS A 943 -19.64 1.91 52.00
CA LYS A 943 -20.84 2.60 52.47
C LYS A 943 -20.49 3.96 53.05
N LEU A 944 -20.95 5.04 52.45
CA LEU A 944 -20.70 6.42 52.89
C LEU A 944 -21.96 7.05 53.46
N TYR A 945 -21.85 7.64 54.66
CA TYR A 945 -22.82 8.60 55.16
C TYR A 945 -22.43 10.03 54.76
N LEU A 946 -23.34 10.73 54.09
CA LEU A 946 -23.16 12.08 53.57
C LEU A 946 -24.35 12.95 53.99
N PRO A 947 -24.18 13.89 54.95
CA PRO A 947 -25.24 14.82 55.35
C PRO A 947 -25.63 15.79 54.22
N GLU A 948 -26.90 16.19 54.17
CA GLU A 948 -27.39 17.19 53.19
C GLU A 948 -26.78 18.60 53.38
N SER A 949 -26.14 18.86 54.52
CA SER A 949 -25.44 20.13 54.81
C SER A 949 -24.10 20.32 54.09
N VAL A 950 -23.58 19.28 53.41
CA VAL A 950 -22.26 19.32 52.76
C VAL A 950 -22.29 20.11 51.45
N GLN A 951 -21.37 21.06 51.27
CA GLN A 951 -21.26 21.82 50.01
C GLN A 951 -21.00 20.90 48.81
N GLU A 952 -21.65 21.21 47.69
CA GLU A 952 -21.67 20.37 46.47
C GLU A 952 -22.25 18.94 46.66
N PHE A 953 -23.11 18.71 47.67
CA PHE A 953 -23.82 17.45 47.95
C PHE A 953 -24.22 16.66 46.70
N ASP A 954 -24.99 17.24 45.78
CA ASP A 954 -25.46 16.56 44.57
C ASP A 954 -24.34 16.11 43.63
N LYS A 955 -23.24 16.85 43.54
CA LYS A 955 -22.06 16.43 42.76
C LYS A 955 -21.35 15.27 43.44
N LEU A 956 -21.12 15.35 44.75
CA LEU A 956 -20.44 14.32 45.53
C LEU A 956 -21.24 13.01 45.51
N ARG A 957 -22.54 13.09 45.81
CA ARG A 957 -23.51 11.99 45.68
C ARG A 957 -23.48 11.35 44.29
N ARG A 958 -23.58 12.17 43.24
CA ARG A 958 -23.61 11.70 41.85
C ARG A 958 -22.27 11.13 41.39
N TYR A 959 -21.14 11.61 41.92
CA TYR A 959 -19.82 11.05 41.66
C TYR A 959 -19.65 9.70 42.36
N PHE A 960 -19.89 9.64 43.66
CA PHE A 960 -19.69 8.43 44.48
C PHE A 960 -20.48 7.22 43.95
N VAL A 961 -21.78 7.40 43.69
CA VAL A 961 -22.64 6.36 43.11
C VAL A 961 -22.23 5.99 41.67
N ALA A 962 -21.70 6.94 40.89
CA ALA A 962 -21.24 6.64 39.52
C ALA A 962 -19.92 5.84 39.46
N TYR A 963 -19.18 5.73 40.55
CA TYR A 963 -17.97 4.91 40.67
C TYR A 963 -18.15 3.75 41.67
N ASP A 964 -19.39 3.23 41.76
CA ASP A 964 -19.79 1.98 42.43
C ASP A 964 -19.79 2.00 43.98
N GLY A 965 -20.08 3.16 44.60
CA GLY A 965 -20.20 3.32 46.05
C GLY A 965 -21.64 3.47 46.57
N ASP A 966 -21.92 2.89 47.74
CA ASP A 966 -23.24 2.90 48.38
C ASP A 966 -23.41 4.10 49.32
N LEU A 967 -24.54 4.82 49.23
CA LEU A 967 -24.88 5.89 50.17
C LEU A 967 -25.88 5.40 51.22
N VAL A 968 -25.59 5.70 52.48
CA VAL A 968 -26.40 5.35 53.65
C VAL A 968 -27.29 6.53 54.04
N PRO A 969 -28.59 6.32 54.36
CA PRO A 969 -29.48 7.38 54.82
C PRO A 969 -29.31 7.72 56.31
N ASP A 970 -29.73 8.91 56.73
CA ASP A 970 -29.57 9.47 58.08
C ASP A 970 -29.93 8.52 59.23
N TYR A 971 -31.03 7.78 59.09
CA TYR A 971 -31.53 6.87 60.14
C TYR A 971 -30.71 5.57 60.29
N ASP A 972 -29.81 5.27 59.35
CA ASP A 972 -28.94 4.09 59.35
C ASP A 972 -27.44 4.47 59.33
N ALA A 973 -27.10 5.72 59.69
CA ALA A 973 -25.71 6.22 59.65
C ALA A 973 -24.70 5.36 60.44
N ALA A 974 -25.17 4.54 61.40
CA ALA A 974 -24.36 3.56 62.13
C ALA A 974 -23.93 2.33 61.29
N SER A 975 -24.56 2.05 60.14
CA SER A 975 -24.14 1.00 59.19
C SER A 975 -23.16 1.50 58.12
N ALA A 976 -22.87 2.80 58.11
CA ALA A 976 -21.89 3.40 57.21
C ALA A 976 -20.45 3.05 57.62
N THR A 977 -19.61 2.77 56.61
CA THR A 977 -18.17 2.54 56.81
C THR A 977 -17.37 3.83 56.95
N HIS A 978 -17.90 4.94 56.43
CA HIS A 978 -17.25 6.25 56.37
C HIS A 978 -18.29 7.37 56.53
N THR A 979 -17.86 8.51 57.09
CA THR A 979 -18.73 9.61 57.49
C THR A 979 -18.05 10.95 57.23
N LEU A 980 -18.79 11.95 56.71
CA LEU A 980 -18.32 13.34 56.58
C LEU A 980 -18.95 14.23 57.66
N ALA A 981 -18.13 14.80 58.54
CA ALA A 981 -18.55 15.70 59.61
C ALA A 981 -17.46 16.74 59.91
N GLU A 982 -17.87 17.95 60.30
CA GLU A 982 -16.98 18.99 60.83
C GLU A 982 -16.73 18.79 62.34
N ALA A 983 -15.76 19.51 62.91
CA ALA A 983 -15.06 19.06 64.12
C ALA A 983 -15.49 19.78 65.42
N GLU A 984 -16.20 19.04 66.29
CA GLU A 984 -16.12 19.21 67.75
C GLU A 984 -15.78 17.86 68.43
N GLU A 985 -15.69 17.85 69.77
CA GLU A 985 -15.04 16.78 70.54
C GLU A 985 -16.03 15.87 71.29
N SER A 986 -16.11 14.58 70.89
CA SER A 986 -16.25 13.45 71.84
C SER A 986 -16.13 12.08 71.16
N SER A 987 -15.73 11.07 71.93
CA SER A 987 -15.83 9.62 71.66
C SER A 987 -14.91 9.01 70.58
N GLN A 988 -14.93 7.68 70.51
CA GLN A 988 -13.79 6.85 70.10
C GLN A 988 -13.84 6.40 68.62
N ALA A 989 -13.38 7.25 67.72
CA ALA A 989 -13.06 6.87 66.34
C ALA A 989 -11.70 7.44 65.90
N GLN A 990 -10.91 6.66 65.16
CA GLN A 990 -9.55 7.03 64.77
C GLN A 990 -9.57 8.05 63.62
N LYS A 991 -9.32 9.34 63.91
CA LYS A 991 -9.28 10.42 62.91
C LYS A 991 -8.18 10.17 61.87
N VAL A 992 -8.57 9.77 60.65
CA VAL A 992 -7.65 9.54 59.53
C VAL A 992 -7.25 10.89 58.92
N LEU A 993 -6.02 11.34 59.23
CA LEU A 993 -5.34 12.35 58.41
C LEU A 993 -5.07 11.79 57.01
N GLU A 994 -5.18 12.65 56.01
CA GLU A 994 -5.06 12.33 54.59
C GLU A 994 -3.68 11.70 54.24
N ALA A 995 -3.61 10.38 54.27
CA ALA A 995 -2.35 9.62 54.18
C ALA A 995 -2.47 8.31 53.38
N GLY A 996 -3.40 8.25 52.43
CA GLY A 996 -3.50 7.15 51.47
C GLY A 996 -2.21 7.01 50.66
N LYS A 997 -1.39 6.00 50.97
CA LYS A 997 -0.11 5.71 50.29
C LYS A 997 -0.30 5.17 48.86
N ILE A 998 -0.86 5.97 47.96
CA ILE A 998 -0.77 5.72 46.52
C ILE A 998 0.65 6.03 46.06
N SER A 999 1.50 5.00 46.05
CA SER A 999 2.87 5.08 45.54
C SER A 999 2.88 5.11 44.00
N LYS A 1000 2.55 6.28 43.43
CA LYS A 1000 2.82 6.67 42.04
C LYS A 1000 2.93 8.19 41.97
N ARG A 1001 3.89 8.70 41.19
CA ARG A 1001 4.21 10.14 41.17
C ARG A 1001 3.05 10.95 40.59
N LYS A 1002 2.61 11.95 41.35
CA LYS A 1002 2.02 13.19 40.83
C LYS A 1002 3.21 14.09 40.45
N ASP A 1003 3.34 14.45 39.18
CA ASP A 1003 4.34 15.44 38.77
C ASP A 1003 3.88 16.82 39.28
N LEU A 1004 4.80 17.56 39.91
CA LEU A 1004 4.54 18.89 40.47
C LEU A 1004 4.81 19.96 39.40
N SER A 1005 4.11 21.09 39.47
CA SER A 1005 4.34 22.22 38.57
C SER A 1005 5.56 23.05 39.02
N GLU A 1006 6.11 23.88 38.13
CA GLU A 1006 7.20 24.80 38.46
C GLU A 1006 6.78 25.82 39.55
N PHE A 1007 5.47 26.12 39.67
CA PHE A 1007 4.92 26.93 40.75
C PHE A 1007 4.95 26.20 42.10
N ASP A 1008 4.61 24.91 42.12
CA ASP A 1008 4.66 24.04 43.30
C ASP A 1008 6.10 23.84 43.80
N GLU A 1009 7.04 23.56 42.88
CA GLU A 1009 8.48 23.46 43.23
C GLU A 1009 9.03 24.80 43.74
N GLY A 1010 8.55 25.93 43.20
CA GLY A 1010 8.84 27.28 43.70
C GLY A 1010 8.34 27.53 45.13
N GLN A 1011 7.09 27.17 45.44
CA GLN A 1011 6.55 27.31 46.80
C GLN A 1011 7.33 26.48 47.84
N ILE A 1012 7.71 25.24 47.49
CA ILE A 1012 8.53 24.36 48.35
C ILE A 1012 9.84 25.04 48.76
N VAL A 1013 10.49 25.75 47.82
CA VAL A 1013 11.76 26.42 48.06
C VAL A 1013 11.60 27.74 48.82
N MET A 1014 10.53 28.50 48.57
CA MET A 1014 10.24 29.76 49.28
C MET A 1014 9.81 29.55 50.75
N ALA A 1015 9.17 28.42 51.08
CA ALA A 1015 8.66 28.18 52.43
C ALA A 1015 9.74 27.89 53.49
N ARG A 1016 10.91 27.37 53.08
CA ARG A 1016 11.97 26.90 54.00
C ARG A 1016 12.88 28.02 54.56
N PRO A 1017 13.23 29.09 53.82
CA PRO A 1017 13.82 30.31 54.39
C PRO A 1017 12.89 31.10 55.33
N LEU A 1018 11.60 30.74 55.40
CA LEU A 1018 10.59 31.33 56.28
C LEU A 1018 10.24 30.40 57.46
N ASP A 1019 11.22 29.58 57.88
CA ASP A 1019 11.18 28.61 58.99
C ASP A 1019 9.97 27.64 59.04
N GLN A 1020 9.26 27.44 57.92
CA GLN A 1020 8.17 26.48 57.88
C GLN A 1020 8.68 25.04 57.98
N SER A 1021 8.01 24.23 58.79
CA SER A 1021 8.32 22.81 58.93
C SER A 1021 7.96 22.05 57.66
N ILE A 1022 8.78 21.04 57.32
CA ILE A 1022 8.60 20.17 56.14
C ILE A 1022 7.17 19.60 56.07
N SER A 1023 6.57 19.28 57.22
CA SER A 1023 5.19 18.80 57.33
C SER A 1023 4.15 19.84 56.87
N LYS A 1024 4.37 21.13 57.18
CA LYS A 1024 3.46 22.24 56.84
C LYS A 1024 3.60 22.61 55.36
N THR A 1025 4.82 22.67 54.84
CA THR A 1025 5.09 22.87 53.40
C THR A 1025 4.53 21.74 52.54
N ALA A 1026 4.64 20.49 53.00
CA ALA A 1026 4.08 19.31 52.31
C ALA A 1026 2.56 19.38 52.17
N ALA A 1027 1.86 19.80 53.25
CA ALA A 1027 0.42 20.01 53.24
C ALA A 1027 0.02 21.18 52.32
N LEU A 1028 0.70 22.33 52.41
CA LEU A 1028 0.43 23.52 51.60
C LEU A 1028 0.46 23.24 50.09
N VAL A 1029 1.41 22.41 49.65
CA VAL A 1029 1.65 22.08 48.23
C VAL A 1029 1.00 20.74 47.83
N GLY A 1030 0.25 20.08 48.74
CA GLY A 1030 -0.44 18.82 48.46
C GLY A 1030 0.49 17.70 47.97
N CYS A 1031 1.67 17.56 48.58
CA CYS A 1031 2.73 16.64 48.14
C CYS A 1031 3.39 15.89 49.32
N SER A 1032 4.20 14.86 49.04
CA SER A 1032 4.82 14.07 50.11
C SER A 1032 5.95 14.82 50.81
N ARG A 1033 6.11 14.60 52.12
CA ARG A 1033 7.23 15.17 52.92
C ARG A 1033 8.60 14.80 52.34
N SER A 1034 8.72 13.62 51.73
CA SER A 1034 9.93 13.18 51.02
C SER A 1034 10.17 13.90 49.69
N ALA A 1035 9.11 14.32 48.97
CA ALA A 1035 9.25 15.19 47.81
C ALA A 1035 9.74 16.58 48.22
N VAL A 1036 9.14 17.20 49.25
CA VAL A 1036 9.60 18.48 49.83
C VAL A 1036 11.08 18.42 50.20
N VAL A 1037 11.51 17.38 50.92
CA VAL A 1037 12.93 17.20 51.28
C VAL A 1037 13.81 17.00 50.05
N SER A 1038 13.41 16.16 49.10
CA SER A 1038 14.20 15.89 47.89
C SER A 1038 14.35 17.13 47.00
N ILE A 1039 13.29 17.94 46.86
CA ILE A 1039 13.25 19.15 46.05
C ILE A 1039 14.07 20.25 46.72
N TYR A 1040 13.88 20.46 48.03
CA TYR A 1040 14.67 21.43 48.79
C TYR A 1040 16.16 21.06 48.90
N GLN A 1041 16.49 19.78 49.09
CA GLN A 1041 17.90 19.32 49.07
C GLN A 1041 18.54 19.44 47.69
N LYS A 1042 17.76 19.24 46.61
CA LYS A 1042 18.23 19.47 45.25
C LYS A 1042 18.50 20.96 45.01
N TRP A 1043 17.55 21.83 45.33
CA TRP A 1043 17.74 23.28 45.27
C TRP A 1043 18.92 23.76 46.12
N SER A 1044 19.04 23.29 47.36
CA SER A 1044 20.13 23.65 48.28
C SER A 1044 21.52 23.19 47.81
N LYS A 1045 21.61 22.34 46.78
CA LYS A 1045 22.87 21.87 46.17
C LYS A 1045 23.09 22.41 44.75
N GLU A 1046 22.03 22.66 44.00
CA GLU A 1046 22.06 23.04 42.56
C GLU A 1046 21.65 24.50 42.29
N GLY A 1047 21.11 25.21 43.28
CA GLY A 1047 20.71 26.62 43.23
C GLY A 1047 19.39 26.93 42.52
N ALA A 1048 18.74 25.96 41.87
CA ALA A 1048 17.51 26.17 41.10
C ALA A 1048 16.53 24.99 41.17
N VAL A 1049 15.22 25.29 41.14
CA VAL A 1049 14.09 24.35 41.03
C VAL A 1049 13.46 24.46 39.64
N VAL A 1050 14.19 23.96 38.64
CA VAL A 1050 13.62 23.60 37.34
C VAL A 1050 14.35 22.35 36.88
N ASN A 1051 13.62 21.30 36.51
CA ASN A 1051 14.20 20.11 35.89
C ASN A 1051 14.62 20.42 34.44
N ARG A 1052 15.78 21.07 34.29
CA ARG A 1052 16.26 21.66 33.03
C ARG A 1052 16.44 20.61 31.94
N ARG A 1053 15.38 20.39 31.15
CA ARG A 1053 15.44 19.72 29.83
C ARG A 1053 16.54 20.40 29.02
N GLN A 1054 17.69 19.75 28.87
CA GLN A 1054 18.78 20.29 28.07
C GLN A 1054 18.40 20.21 26.59
N GLY A 1055 17.79 21.27 26.06
CA GLY A 1055 17.91 21.55 24.64
C GLY A 1055 19.40 21.64 24.32
N HIS A 1056 19.89 20.80 23.40
CA HIS A 1056 21.32 20.61 23.15
C HIS A 1056 22.01 21.85 22.54
N ARG A 1057 22.37 22.83 23.39
CA ARG A 1057 23.67 23.49 23.25
C ARG A 1057 24.73 22.49 23.71
N ARG A 1058 25.79 22.31 22.92
CA ARG A 1058 26.89 21.39 23.24
C ARG A 1058 27.48 21.67 24.63
N PRO A 1059 28.00 20.66 25.35
CA PRO A 1059 28.85 20.89 26.52
C PRO A 1059 29.99 21.85 26.17
N ARG A 1060 30.30 22.82 27.05
CA ARG A 1060 31.49 23.64 26.86
C ARG A 1060 32.73 22.78 27.13
N LEU A 1061 33.65 22.73 26.17
CA LEU A 1061 34.90 21.95 26.22
C LEU A 1061 35.98 22.56 27.13
N ILE A 1062 35.74 23.77 27.62
CA ILE A 1062 36.63 24.67 28.39
C ILE A 1062 35.72 25.49 29.32
N ASP A 1063 36.15 25.80 30.54
CA ASP A 1063 35.32 26.57 31.48
C ASP A 1063 35.28 28.09 31.19
N ALA A 1064 34.35 28.82 31.81
CA ALA A 1064 34.17 30.25 31.56
C ALA A 1064 35.26 31.17 32.17
N ARG A 1065 36.23 30.64 32.92
CA ARG A 1065 37.42 31.32 33.46
C ARG A 1065 38.62 31.06 32.54
N GLU A 1066 38.78 29.81 32.09
CA GLU A 1066 39.74 29.37 31.08
C GLU A 1066 39.46 30.03 29.72
N GLU A 1067 38.21 30.11 29.28
CA GLU A 1067 37.79 30.83 28.06
C GLU A 1067 38.20 32.31 28.11
N ARG A 1068 38.12 32.95 29.30
CA ARG A 1068 38.62 34.32 29.57
C ARG A 1068 40.14 34.44 29.75
N ARG A 1069 40.86 33.31 29.90
CA ARG A 1069 42.34 33.25 29.89
C ARG A 1069 42.85 33.07 28.46
N LEU A 1070 42.28 32.10 27.74
CA LEU A 1070 42.48 31.87 26.30
C LEU A 1070 42.22 33.14 25.48
N ALA A 1071 41.10 33.83 25.72
CA ALA A 1071 40.77 35.10 25.05
C ALA A 1071 41.62 36.31 25.50
N ARG A 1072 42.57 36.14 26.45
CA ARG A 1072 43.64 37.10 26.79
C ARG A 1072 44.96 36.72 26.14
N VAL A 1073 45.35 35.44 26.21
CA VAL A 1073 46.56 34.88 25.55
C VAL A 1073 46.52 35.15 24.04
N ILE A 1074 45.41 34.84 23.36
CA ILE A 1074 45.22 35.12 21.93
C ILE A 1074 45.29 36.63 21.62
N ARG A 1075 44.91 37.48 22.58
CA ARG A 1075 44.91 38.95 22.40
C ARG A 1075 46.31 39.56 22.55
N SER A 1076 47.12 39.02 23.44
CA SER A 1076 48.50 39.44 23.70
C SER A 1076 49.48 38.88 22.66
N ASN A 1077 49.33 37.62 22.26
CA ASN A 1077 50.19 37.00 21.24
C ASN A 1077 49.39 36.42 20.05
N ARG A 1078 48.95 37.30 19.14
CA ARG A 1078 48.22 36.94 17.91
C ARG A 1078 49.04 36.09 16.90
N ARG A 1079 50.32 35.82 17.16
CA ARG A 1079 51.21 35.03 16.28
C ARG A 1079 51.60 33.66 16.86
N ALA A 1080 51.21 33.36 18.12
CA ALA A 1080 51.49 32.07 18.75
C ALA A 1080 50.79 30.90 18.05
N THR A 1081 51.44 29.73 18.07
CA THR A 1081 50.84 28.47 17.60
C THR A 1081 49.85 27.91 18.62
N VAL A 1082 48.95 27.02 18.20
CA VAL A 1082 47.94 26.42 19.09
C VAL A 1082 48.57 25.60 20.22
N ALA A 1083 49.77 25.04 20.01
CA ALA A 1083 50.53 24.36 21.06
C ALA A 1083 51.03 25.35 22.13
N GLN A 1084 51.69 26.44 21.71
CA GLN A 1084 52.16 27.50 22.63
C GLN A 1084 51.00 28.16 23.40
N ILE A 1085 49.87 28.42 22.72
CA ILE A 1085 48.65 28.94 23.36
C ILE A 1085 48.12 27.95 24.42
N ALA A 1086 48.17 26.65 24.15
CA ALA A 1086 47.73 25.64 25.11
C ALA A 1086 48.70 25.53 26.30
N GLU A 1087 49.99 25.63 26.08
CA GLU A 1087 51.02 25.67 27.12
C GLU A 1087 50.83 26.90 28.03
N GLU A 1088 50.72 28.11 27.45
CA GLU A 1088 50.55 29.37 28.18
C GLU A 1088 49.20 29.47 28.94
N VAL A 1089 48.14 28.85 28.42
CA VAL A 1089 46.86 28.72 29.15
C VAL A 1089 46.96 27.72 30.31
N ASN A 1090 47.70 26.63 30.13
CA ASN A 1090 47.87 25.56 31.13
C ASN A 1090 48.95 25.87 32.19
N ALA A 1091 49.88 26.81 31.94
CA ALA A 1091 51.02 27.18 32.79
C ALA A 1091 50.67 27.79 34.17
N GLY A 1092 49.42 27.69 34.60
CA GLY A 1092 48.97 28.03 35.93
C GLY A 1092 47.49 27.69 36.13
N SER A 1093 47.09 26.49 35.72
CA SER A 1093 45.76 25.91 35.93
C SER A 1093 45.90 24.47 36.45
N ASP A 1094 45.23 24.13 37.55
CA ASP A 1094 45.25 22.78 38.13
C ASP A 1094 44.56 21.75 37.21
N ARG A 1095 43.78 22.24 36.24
CA ARG A 1095 43.26 21.45 35.12
C ARG A 1095 43.99 21.85 33.84
N LYS A 1096 44.69 20.89 33.25
CA LYS A 1096 45.33 21.04 31.93
C LYS A 1096 44.31 20.72 30.84
N VAL A 1097 43.98 21.71 30.03
CA VAL A 1097 43.09 21.58 28.87
C VAL A 1097 43.86 21.00 27.68
N SER A 1098 43.28 20.05 26.95
CA SER A 1098 43.94 19.44 25.80
C SER A 1098 44.11 20.44 24.64
N ILE A 1099 45.21 20.29 23.89
CA ILE A 1099 45.49 21.09 22.68
C ILE A 1099 44.32 20.96 21.67
N HIS A 1100 43.68 19.80 21.60
CA HIS A 1100 42.52 19.54 20.76
C HIS A 1100 41.29 20.38 21.16
N ASN A 1101 40.97 20.46 22.46
CA ASN A 1101 39.84 21.27 22.94
C ASN A 1101 40.09 22.77 22.70
N ILE A 1102 41.31 23.24 22.95
CA ILE A 1102 41.72 24.62 22.64
C ILE A 1102 41.61 24.90 21.14
N ARG A 1103 42.07 23.98 20.28
CA ARG A 1103 41.94 24.08 18.81
C ARG A 1103 40.47 24.22 18.38
N GLN A 1104 39.55 23.44 18.97
CA GLN A 1104 38.12 23.55 18.66
C GLN A 1104 37.53 24.90 19.09
N VAL A 1105 37.84 25.38 20.31
CA VAL A 1105 37.30 26.65 20.82
C VAL A 1105 37.86 27.86 20.05
N VAL A 1106 39.13 27.84 19.65
CA VAL A 1106 39.71 28.89 18.79
C VAL A 1106 38.99 28.96 17.44
N ILE A 1107 38.72 27.82 16.81
CA ILE A 1107 37.94 27.75 15.56
C ILE A 1107 36.52 28.32 15.76
N LEU A 1108 35.88 28.00 16.88
CA LEU A 1108 34.54 28.48 17.23
C LEU A 1108 34.51 30.01 17.43
N LEU A 1109 35.50 30.58 18.12
CA LEU A 1109 35.63 32.03 18.30
C LEU A 1109 35.97 32.78 17.00
N SER A 1110 36.71 32.16 16.08
CA SER A 1110 36.93 32.69 14.72
C SER A 1110 35.64 32.70 13.89
N LEU A 1111 34.81 31.67 13.99
CA LEU A 1111 33.53 31.56 13.25
C LEU A 1111 32.47 32.57 13.71
N VAL A 1112 32.57 33.09 14.93
CA VAL A 1112 31.71 34.17 15.46
C VAL A 1112 32.25 35.57 15.09
N GLY A 1113 33.29 35.65 14.23
CA GLY A 1113 33.81 36.91 13.68
C GLY A 1113 34.66 37.74 14.63
N VAL A 1114 35.00 37.21 15.82
CA VAL A 1114 35.70 37.95 16.88
C VAL A 1114 37.19 38.19 16.55
N PHE A 1115 37.79 37.33 15.72
CA PHE A 1115 39.20 37.45 15.31
C PHE A 1115 39.42 36.99 13.86
N THR A 1116 40.26 37.73 13.13
CA THR A 1116 40.69 37.41 11.76
C THR A 1116 42.08 36.76 11.74
N SER A 1117 42.14 35.55 11.18
CA SER A 1117 43.35 34.77 10.84
C SER A 1117 44.25 34.31 12.01
N VAL A 1118 44.16 33.01 12.33
CA VAL A 1118 45.25 32.23 12.94
C VAL A 1118 45.75 31.25 11.89
N LYS A 1119 47.06 31.21 11.62
CA LYS A 1119 47.64 30.30 10.61
C LYS A 1119 47.38 28.84 10.98
N ARG A 1120 46.75 28.09 10.06
CA ARG A 1120 46.72 26.62 10.11
C ARG A 1120 48.08 26.08 9.67
N SER A 1121 48.79 25.37 10.54
CA SER A 1121 49.83 24.43 10.12
C SER A 1121 49.20 23.11 9.65
N SER A 1122 49.82 22.49 8.66
CA SER A 1122 49.42 21.21 8.07
C SER A 1122 50.41 20.12 8.47
N SER A 1123 49.90 19.04 9.08
CA SER A 1123 50.64 17.82 9.40
C SER A 1123 49.64 16.66 9.45
N GLN A 1124 50.10 15.43 9.18
CA GLN A 1124 49.29 14.21 9.22
C GLN A 1124 49.07 13.74 10.66
N ASP A 1125 47.88 13.23 10.96
CA ASP A 1125 47.59 11.79 11.10
C ASP A 1125 46.06 11.57 11.14
#